data_AF-A0A812IRJ5-F1
#
_entry.id   AF-A0A812IRJ5-F1
#
_cell.length_a   1.000
_cell.length_b   1.000
_cell.length_c   1.000
_cell.angle_alpha   90.00
_cell.angle_beta   90.00
_cell.angle_gamma   90.00
#
_symmetry.space_group_name_H-M   'P 1'
#
loop_
_entity.id
_entity.type
_entity.pdbx_description
1 polymer ?
#
loop_
_entity_poly.entity_id
_entity_poly.type
_entity_poly.pdbx_seq_one_letter_code
_entity_poly.pdbx_strand_id
1 'polypeptide(L)'
;MVIRFAPAWDEGWQHSERQGTCILALPIVAYGEARFVADGIEPTGFELQANKDMHKAGALSVRSYAPSWHPEAPARQALGRMTHIEGGGAVARTALASDMLLALQQGLHLELAGTAWFNDGSEVSIELAAINMRSEFASFLACAQTNIKVAWHTLSRTRITYDVAQHQLNDNGRRQLRALAQYVLQDPAVDKVFVDGHTDNNGSDLANLKLAEARATEVATYLQNQGLRAEQVVVRFHGAAYPVADNKTAQGRAQNRRTTVRLERQSSAQLETYNAEVVTFTADIGQGEEVEPARAKAKAMGVKEIFIEDLTEDFVANYVYPMFRANTVYEGEYLLGTSIARPLITRRLVEIARQTGAQAVAHGATGKGNDQVRFEMGAYALDPDIKVIAPWRDWDLNSREALMDFCEKHQIPVDYQRGANKSPYSMDANLLHISYEGGGLEDPAAPADEDMWRWTVAPEDAPDEPEWLEIEYERGDPIALNGQALTPGAMLRTLNELGGKHGVGRSDLVENRYVGMKSRGCYETPGGTILLKSHRAIESITLDREVAHLKDEMMPRYANMIYNGYWWSPERKVLQALIDESQIPVNGNVSLKLYKGSVSVVGRSSQSDSLYDADVVTFEDDQGAYNQADAGGFIKLNALRLRLGAKRGVFDSGMGGLTVLAALRKHLPAENFVYLGDTARLPYGTKSPATVTRYASAAATTLVDRGVKALVIACNTASAFALQALQKQFAPLPVFGVVEPGAQAAALAARQAADGSGVLVLATESTINGGAYQRALMTMLAGQPVYGRACPLWVTLAEQGPVDRQFVQTVLAHSLRGFTISGPSTVLLGCTHFPVFQPLLQTLFDEVTASGERDGAVIIVDSADTTARWVVNQLHTQDLVLPTHARGEVEYLATDGVPRFKSVGGYFLGSPIDAVELVDL
;
A
#
# COMPACT_ATOMS: atom_id res chain seq x y z
N MET A 1 25.06 9.29 68.22
CA MET A 1 23.77 9.00 67.54
C MET A 1 24.06 9.00 66.04
N VAL A 2 23.41 8.16 65.21
CA VAL A 2 23.59 8.21 63.75
C VAL A 2 22.32 8.77 63.12
N ILE A 3 22.45 9.89 62.41
CA ILE A 3 21.35 10.53 61.70
C ILE A 3 21.38 10.02 60.27
N ARG A 4 20.34 9.30 59.87
CA ARG A 4 20.27 8.65 58.56
C ARG A 4 19.29 9.38 57.66
N PHE A 5 19.75 9.70 56.46
CA PHE A 5 18.94 10.19 55.36
C PHE A 5 18.84 9.08 54.32
N ALA A 6 17.63 8.88 53.80
CA ALA A 6 17.33 7.87 52.80
C ALA A 6 16.60 8.54 51.62
N PRO A 7 16.63 7.94 50.43
CA PRO A 7 15.95 8.50 49.29
C PRO A 7 14.43 8.40 49.43
N ALA A 8 13.71 9.19 48.65
CA ALA A 8 12.28 9.00 48.46
C ALA A 8 12.08 7.69 47.68
N TRP A 9 11.58 6.64 48.35
CA TRP A 9 11.50 5.28 47.79
C TRP A 9 10.51 5.18 46.62
N ASP A 10 9.66 6.19 46.44
CA ASP A 10 8.64 6.34 45.39
C ASP A 10 9.13 7.10 44.15
N GLU A 11 10.17 7.93 44.24
CA GLU A 11 10.62 8.78 43.12
C GLU A 11 11.82 8.21 42.34
N GLY A 12 12.68 7.41 42.98
CA GLY A 12 13.84 6.75 42.36
C GLY A 12 14.86 7.69 41.71
N TRP A 13 15.85 7.12 41.01
CA TRP A 13 16.71 7.92 40.13
C TRP A 13 15.89 8.44 38.95
N GLN A 14 16.25 9.61 38.41
CA GLN A 14 15.58 10.25 37.27
C GLN A 14 16.60 10.89 36.33
N HIS A 15 16.50 10.58 35.03
CA HIS A 15 17.29 11.24 34.00
C HIS A 15 16.63 12.54 33.52
N SER A 16 17.45 13.58 33.32
CA SER A 16 17.04 14.80 32.62
C SER A 16 18.20 15.37 31.80
N GLU A 17 17.86 16.10 30.74
CA GLU A 17 18.83 16.83 29.92
C GLU A 17 18.56 18.34 30.02
N ARG A 18 19.60 19.13 30.30
CA ARG A 18 19.52 20.60 30.34
C ARG A 18 20.71 21.21 29.62
N GLN A 19 20.45 21.98 28.56
CA GLN A 19 21.48 22.74 27.82
C GLN A 19 22.68 21.87 27.36
N GLY A 20 22.44 20.64 26.89
CA GLY A 20 23.49 19.72 26.45
C GLY A 20 24.24 19.02 27.59
N THR A 21 23.77 19.16 28.83
CA THR A 21 24.25 18.41 29.99
C THR A 21 23.22 17.37 30.41
N CYS A 22 23.63 16.11 30.40
CA CYS A 22 22.85 14.97 30.89
C CYS A 22 23.03 14.88 32.41
N ILE A 23 21.93 14.73 33.13
CA ILE A 23 21.90 14.70 34.60
C ILE A 23 21.08 13.47 35.03
N LEU A 24 21.63 12.66 35.92
CA LEU A 24 20.93 11.54 36.56
C LEU A 24 20.86 11.82 38.06
N ALA A 25 19.67 12.09 38.59
CA ALA A 25 19.47 12.63 39.93
C ALA A 25 18.61 11.74 40.82
N LEU A 26 18.83 11.80 42.13
CA LEU A 26 18.08 11.10 43.17
C LEU A 26 17.75 12.08 44.31
N PRO A 27 16.47 12.41 44.53
CA PRO A 27 16.04 13.19 45.68
C PRO A 27 16.27 12.44 47.00
N ILE A 28 16.85 13.12 47.99
CA ILE A 28 17.10 12.60 49.34
C ILE A 28 16.22 13.36 50.33
N VAL A 29 15.28 12.64 50.95
CA VAL A 29 14.26 13.22 51.83
C VAL A 29 14.92 13.98 52.97
N ALA A 30 14.53 15.25 53.14
CA ALA A 30 15.04 16.16 54.18
C ALA A 30 16.55 16.47 54.15
N TYR A 31 17.28 16.09 53.09
CA TYR A 31 18.68 16.45 52.88
C TYR A 31 18.90 17.31 51.63
N GLY A 32 18.42 16.88 50.46
CA GLY A 32 18.74 17.51 49.18
C GLY A 32 18.65 16.53 48.02
N GLU A 33 19.66 16.49 47.15
CA GLU A 33 19.71 15.65 45.95
C GLU A 33 21.12 15.13 45.69
N ALA A 34 21.24 13.89 45.21
CA ALA A 34 22.47 13.33 44.66
C ALA A 34 22.37 13.26 43.13
N ARG A 35 23.38 13.72 42.40
CA ARG A 35 23.34 13.75 40.94
C ARG A 35 24.65 13.33 40.28
N PHE A 36 24.55 12.56 39.20
CA PHE A 36 25.62 12.35 38.23
C PHE A 36 25.43 13.30 37.05
N VAL A 37 26.52 13.89 36.56
CA VAL A 37 26.49 14.92 35.51
C VAL A 37 27.47 14.56 34.40
N ALA A 38 27.03 14.64 33.14
CA ALA A 38 27.84 14.44 31.95
C ALA A 38 27.45 15.45 30.85
N ASP A 39 28.41 16.27 30.39
CA ASP A 39 28.17 17.35 29.41
C ASP A 39 28.84 17.12 28.05
N GLY A 40 29.39 15.92 27.83
CA GLY A 40 30.07 15.54 26.60
C GLY A 40 31.47 16.14 26.42
N ILE A 41 31.97 16.93 27.37
CA ILE A 41 33.30 17.56 27.35
C ILE A 41 34.12 17.17 28.60
N GLU A 42 33.52 17.04 29.78
CA GLU A 42 34.16 16.54 31.02
C GLU A 42 33.75 15.08 31.37
N PRO A 43 34.61 14.30 32.05
CA PRO A 43 34.25 12.97 32.56
C PRO A 43 33.09 13.03 33.56
N THR A 44 32.23 12.00 33.58
CA THR A 44 31.06 11.95 34.47
C THR A 44 31.44 12.22 35.93
N GLY A 45 30.90 13.30 36.49
CA GLY A 45 31.09 13.70 37.88
C GLY A 45 29.90 13.32 38.75
N PHE A 46 30.12 13.20 40.06
CA PHE A 46 29.07 13.05 41.07
C PHE A 46 29.03 14.27 41.99
N GLU A 47 27.84 14.78 42.25
CA GLU A 47 27.58 15.91 43.11
C GLU A 47 26.47 15.57 44.12
N LEU A 48 26.76 15.78 45.40
CA LEU A 48 25.79 15.73 46.48
C LEU A 48 25.43 17.16 46.86
N GLN A 49 24.21 17.57 46.53
CA GLN A 49 23.69 18.90 46.85
C GLN A 49 22.82 18.84 48.09
N ALA A 50 23.16 19.63 49.11
CA ALA A 50 22.37 19.72 50.33
C ALA A 50 21.51 20.99 50.31
N ASN A 51 20.23 20.87 50.65
CA ASN A 51 19.34 22.02 50.92
C ASN A 51 19.61 22.63 52.31
N LYS A 52 20.14 21.81 53.23
CA LYS A 52 20.69 22.19 54.53
C LYS A 52 21.90 21.32 54.81
N ASP A 53 23.08 21.90 54.94
CA ASP A 53 24.28 21.13 55.25
C ASP A 53 24.17 20.49 56.63
N MET A 54 24.32 19.17 56.68
CA MET A 54 24.30 18.38 57.92
C MET A 54 25.68 17.79 58.25
N HIS A 55 26.61 17.81 57.29
CA HIS A 55 28.00 17.36 57.46
C HIS A 55 28.95 18.51 57.76
N LYS A 56 29.95 18.25 58.62
CA LYS A 56 31.10 19.15 58.80
C LYS A 56 31.99 19.12 57.55
N ALA A 57 32.66 20.22 57.23
CA ALA A 57 33.71 20.23 56.20
C ALA A 57 34.75 19.13 56.46
N GLY A 58 35.07 18.31 55.46
CA GLY A 58 35.97 17.17 55.62
C GLY A 58 35.70 16.02 54.65
N ALA A 59 36.32 14.87 54.89
CA ALA A 59 36.17 13.69 54.04
C ALA A 59 34.91 12.88 54.41
N LEU A 60 34.05 12.62 53.43
CA LEU A 60 32.97 11.63 53.53
C LEU A 60 33.47 10.30 53.03
N SER A 61 33.20 9.23 53.78
CA SER A 61 33.48 7.87 53.34
C SER A 61 32.36 7.36 52.44
N VAL A 62 32.73 6.72 51.33
CA VAL A 62 31.80 6.13 50.36
C VAL A 62 31.94 4.62 50.42
N ARG A 63 30.82 3.93 50.67
CA ARG A 63 30.77 2.47 50.73
C ARG A 63 29.61 1.94 49.90
N SER A 64 29.79 0.81 49.23
CA SER A 64 28.70 0.05 48.63
C SER A 64 28.27 -1.10 49.53
N TYR A 65 27.00 -1.49 49.44
CA TYR A 65 26.46 -2.64 50.15
C TYR A 65 25.22 -3.18 49.44
N ALA A 66 24.90 -4.44 49.70
CA ALA A 66 23.71 -5.07 49.11
C ALA A 66 22.44 -4.70 49.88
N PRO A 67 21.31 -4.49 49.18
CA PRO A 67 20.03 -4.25 49.84
C PRO A 67 19.57 -5.47 50.65
N SER A 68 18.75 -5.23 51.68
CA SER A 68 18.29 -6.26 52.64
C SER A 68 17.51 -7.43 52.01
N TRP A 69 16.96 -7.23 50.82
CA TRP A 69 16.24 -8.25 50.03
C TRP A 69 17.13 -9.06 49.08
N HIS A 70 18.45 -8.84 49.10
CA HIS A 70 19.43 -9.56 48.27
C HIS A 70 20.50 -10.29 49.13
N PRO A 71 20.13 -11.41 49.81
CA PRO A 71 20.87 -11.96 50.96
C PRO A 71 22.20 -12.68 50.65
N GLU A 72 22.59 -12.86 49.39
CA GLU A 72 23.83 -13.57 49.00
C GLU A 72 25.05 -12.67 48.71
N ALA A 73 25.04 -11.39 49.12
CA ALA A 73 26.04 -10.39 48.70
C ALA A 73 26.90 -9.81 49.86
N PRO A 74 28.11 -9.28 49.57
CA PRO A 74 29.24 -9.15 50.50
C PRO A 74 29.08 -8.09 51.60
N ALA A 75 29.99 -8.12 52.60
CA ALA A 75 30.15 -7.06 53.59
C ALA A 75 30.40 -5.68 52.93
N ARG A 76 29.95 -4.59 53.58
CA ARG A 76 30.13 -3.19 53.12
C ARG A 76 31.52 -2.97 52.52
N GLN A 77 31.61 -2.67 51.22
CA GLN A 77 32.87 -2.47 50.51
C GLN A 77 33.19 -0.98 50.43
N ALA A 78 34.41 -0.59 50.80
CA ALA A 78 34.87 0.79 50.67
C ALA A 78 35.19 1.11 49.20
N LEU A 79 34.53 2.13 48.64
CA LEU A 79 34.80 2.63 47.29
C LEU A 79 35.80 3.79 47.30
N GLY A 80 35.79 4.62 48.34
CA GLY A 80 36.75 5.72 48.47
C GLY A 80 36.31 6.78 49.47
N ARG A 81 36.89 7.98 49.32
CA ARG A 81 36.52 9.17 50.09
C ARG A 81 36.29 10.35 49.15
N MET A 82 35.25 11.13 49.41
CA MET A 82 34.99 12.39 48.73
C MET A 82 35.13 13.56 49.71
N THR A 83 35.45 14.74 49.21
CA THR A 83 35.63 15.93 50.05
C THR A 83 34.32 16.73 50.08
N HIS A 84 33.81 16.99 51.27
CA HIS A 84 32.67 17.87 51.52
C HIS A 84 33.14 19.29 51.82
N ILE A 85 32.54 20.26 51.13
CA ILE A 85 32.82 21.69 51.25
C ILE A 85 31.61 22.35 51.95
N GLU A 86 31.87 23.06 53.05
CA GLU A 86 30.83 23.76 53.82
C GLU A 86 30.08 24.79 52.96
N GLY A 87 28.75 24.75 52.93
CA GLY A 87 27.89 25.62 52.13
C GLY A 87 27.70 25.18 50.67
N GLY A 88 28.34 24.09 50.22
CA GLY A 88 28.43 23.73 48.80
C GLY A 88 28.25 22.25 48.46
N GLY A 89 28.02 21.38 49.44
CA GLY A 89 27.86 19.93 49.22
C GLY A 89 29.17 19.16 49.04
N ALA A 90 29.12 17.96 48.45
CA ALA A 90 30.29 17.12 48.17
C ALA A 90 30.39 16.77 46.69
N VAL A 91 31.60 16.79 46.14
CA VAL A 91 31.85 16.47 44.73
C VAL A 91 32.89 15.37 44.63
N ALA A 92 32.59 14.32 43.88
CA ALA A 92 33.56 13.35 43.41
C ALA A 92 33.73 13.51 41.89
N ARG A 93 34.94 13.86 41.46
CA ARG A 93 35.35 13.82 40.05
C ARG A 93 36.31 12.65 39.88
N THR A 94 36.43 12.11 38.66
CA THR A 94 37.30 10.95 38.29
C THR A 94 36.75 9.58 38.71
N ALA A 95 37.62 8.56 38.82
CA ALA A 95 37.28 7.13 38.95
C ALA A 95 36.26 6.80 40.06
N LEU A 96 36.28 7.54 41.17
CA LEU A 96 35.33 7.30 42.27
C LEU A 96 33.86 7.50 41.85
N ALA A 97 33.56 8.48 41.00
CA ALA A 97 32.20 8.68 40.51
C ALA A 97 31.79 7.52 39.57
N SER A 98 32.70 7.04 38.74
CA SER A 98 32.48 5.87 37.88
C SER A 98 32.24 4.60 38.69
N ASP A 99 33.02 4.37 39.75
CA ASP A 99 32.88 3.22 40.64
C ASP A 99 31.55 3.25 41.42
N MET A 100 31.14 4.43 41.88
CA MET A 100 29.83 4.65 42.50
C MET A 100 28.68 4.36 41.53
N LEU A 101 28.79 4.86 40.31
CA LEU A 101 27.79 4.68 39.25
C LEU A 101 27.65 3.21 38.84
N LEU A 102 28.78 2.50 38.72
CA LEU A 102 28.82 1.07 38.43
C LEU A 102 28.20 0.23 39.56
N ALA A 103 28.50 0.55 40.82
CA ALA A 103 27.92 -0.15 41.97
C ALA A 103 26.38 -0.02 41.99
N LEU A 104 25.85 1.19 41.74
CA LEU A 104 24.42 1.44 41.64
C LEU A 104 23.78 0.69 40.44
N GLN A 105 24.44 0.66 39.28
CA GLN A 105 23.97 -0.09 38.10
C GLN A 105 23.86 -1.60 38.36
N GLN A 106 24.78 -2.14 39.16
CA GLN A 106 24.78 -3.53 39.59
C GLN A 106 23.70 -3.84 40.63
N GLY A 107 22.98 -2.83 41.13
CA GLY A 107 21.89 -2.97 42.10
C GLY A 107 22.35 -2.87 43.56
N LEU A 108 23.58 -2.44 43.83
CA LEU A 108 24.07 -2.16 45.18
C LEU A 108 23.62 -0.77 45.63
N HIS A 109 23.43 -0.60 46.93
CA HIS A 109 23.18 0.70 47.54
C HIS A 109 24.51 1.35 47.95
N LEU A 110 24.55 2.68 48.01
CA LEU A 110 25.70 3.42 48.51
C LEU A 110 25.39 4.06 49.87
N GLU A 111 26.39 4.13 50.72
CA GLU A 111 26.38 4.86 51.99
C GLU A 111 27.47 5.94 51.94
N LEU A 112 27.06 7.20 52.07
CA LEU A 112 27.93 8.35 52.24
C LEU A 112 27.90 8.77 53.72
N ALA A 113 28.98 8.55 54.44
CA ALA A 113 29.03 8.79 55.89
C ALA A 113 30.14 9.77 56.29
N GLY A 114 29.81 10.71 57.17
CA GLY A 114 30.73 11.68 57.74
C GLY A 114 30.23 12.29 59.04
N THR A 115 31.05 13.12 59.68
CA THR A 115 30.70 13.72 60.98
C THR A 115 29.68 14.86 60.82
N ALA A 116 28.69 14.93 61.73
CA ALA A 116 27.73 16.03 61.77
C ALA A 116 28.43 17.38 62.04
N TRP A 117 27.90 18.50 61.50
CA TRP A 117 28.47 19.82 61.78
C TRP A 117 28.17 20.34 63.20
N PHE A 118 27.07 19.88 63.82
CA PHE A 118 26.73 20.23 65.20
C PHE A 118 27.37 19.25 66.20
N ASN A 119 27.89 19.80 67.29
CA ASN A 119 29.04 19.25 68.00
C ASN A 119 28.65 18.31 69.17
N ASP A 120 28.24 17.08 68.88
CA ASP A 120 28.01 16.02 69.88
C ASP A 120 28.64 14.66 69.53
N GLY A 121 29.45 14.60 68.46
CA GLY A 121 30.06 13.35 67.99
C GLY A 121 29.12 12.44 67.18
N SER A 122 27.93 12.93 66.79
CA SER A 122 27.02 12.19 65.92
C SER A 122 27.52 12.10 64.47
N GLU A 123 27.22 10.97 63.82
CA GLU A 123 27.55 10.69 62.42
C GLU A 123 26.31 10.92 61.55
N VAL A 124 26.48 11.57 60.41
CA VAL A 124 25.44 11.69 59.38
C VAL A 124 25.75 10.68 58.29
N SER A 125 24.74 9.93 57.88
CA SER A 125 24.84 8.92 56.85
C SER A 125 23.72 9.12 55.83
N ILE A 126 24.08 9.16 54.56
CA ILE A 126 23.14 9.24 53.44
C ILE A 126 23.18 7.92 52.69
N GLU A 127 22.02 7.32 52.55
CA GLU A 127 21.82 6.16 51.68
C GLU A 127 21.41 6.61 50.29
N LEU A 128 22.04 6.06 49.26
CA LEU A 128 21.61 6.16 47.87
C LEU A 128 21.18 4.77 47.40
N ALA A 129 19.88 4.58 47.24
CA ALA A 129 19.31 3.31 46.80
C ALA A 129 19.32 3.21 45.26
N ALA A 130 19.47 2.01 44.72
CA ALA A 130 19.51 1.76 43.27
C ALA A 130 18.11 1.66 42.62
N ILE A 131 17.16 2.47 43.08
CA ILE A 131 15.75 2.43 42.65
C ILE A 131 15.61 3.08 41.26
N ASN A 132 15.01 2.39 40.30
CA ASN A 132 14.93 2.81 38.89
C ASN A 132 16.28 3.08 38.21
N MET A 133 17.39 2.67 38.83
CA MET A 133 18.73 3.02 38.36
C MET A 133 19.03 2.46 36.98
N ARG A 134 18.68 1.20 36.69
CA ARG A 134 19.04 0.56 35.41
C ARG A 134 18.39 1.22 34.20
N SER A 135 17.11 1.60 34.28
CA SER A 135 16.40 2.25 33.18
C SER A 135 16.88 3.67 32.95
N GLU A 136 17.03 4.45 34.02
CA GLU A 136 17.46 5.85 33.92
C GLU A 136 18.94 5.98 33.57
N PHE A 137 19.77 5.03 34.01
CA PHE A 137 21.17 4.94 33.60
C PHE A 137 21.32 4.69 32.10
N ALA A 138 20.46 3.84 31.50
CA ALA A 138 20.46 3.62 30.05
C ALA A 138 20.12 4.91 29.28
N SER A 139 19.11 5.67 29.75
CA SER A 139 18.75 6.98 29.19
C SER A 139 19.86 8.01 29.34
N PHE A 140 20.49 8.08 30.52
CA PHE A 140 21.63 8.96 30.80
C PHE A 140 22.85 8.63 29.91
N LEU A 141 23.15 7.35 29.71
CA LEU A 141 24.26 6.94 28.85
C LEU A 141 23.98 7.22 27.37
N ALA A 142 22.74 7.01 26.92
CA ALA A 142 22.33 7.35 25.55
C ALA A 142 22.42 8.87 25.29
N CYS A 143 22.00 9.69 26.25
CA CYS A 143 22.17 11.15 26.21
C CYS A 143 23.66 11.53 26.12
N ALA A 144 24.50 10.99 27.02
CA ALA A 144 25.93 11.28 27.05
C ALA A 144 26.65 10.90 25.74
N GLN A 145 26.31 9.74 25.15
CA GLN A 145 26.85 9.30 23.86
C GLN A 145 26.38 10.15 22.67
N THR A 146 25.14 10.66 22.72
CA THR A 146 24.60 11.54 21.67
C THR A 146 25.32 12.88 21.66
N ASN A 147 25.64 13.44 22.84
CA ASN A 147 26.34 14.72 22.95
C ASN A 147 27.79 14.65 22.44
N ILE A 148 28.45 13.49 22.56
CA ILE A 148 29.78 13.23 21.94
C ILE A 148 29.70 13.23 20.40
N LYS A 149 28.59 12.76 19.80
CA LYS A 149 28.38 12.77 18.34
C LYS A 149 28.11 14.17 17.79
N VAL A 150 27.36 15.00 18.52
CA VAL A 150 27.11 16.41 18.15
C VAL A 150 28.40 17.24 18.24
N ALA A 151 29.28 16.94 19.20
CA ALA A 151 30.60 17.57 19.31
C ALA A 151 31.51 17.28 18.10
N TRP A 152 31.45 16.08 17.50
CA TRP A 152 32.26 15.74 16.30
C TRP A 152 31.98 16.68 15.13
N HIS A 153 30.70 16.89 14.77
CA HIS A 153 30.33 17.76 13.65
C HIS A 153 30.84 19.19 13.83
N THR A 154 30.95 19.65 15.08
CA THR A 154 31.40 21.00 15.42
C THR A 154 32.92 21.11 15.49
N LEU A 155 33.60 20.12 16.06
CA LEU A 155 35.04 20.16 16.35
C LEU A 155 35.90 19.57 15.22
N SER A 156 35.37 18.64 14.42
CA SER A 156 36.10 17.95 13.34
C SER A 156 36.68 18.91 12.29
N ARG A 157 36.13 20.13 12.17
CA ARG A 157 36.69 21.21 11.36
C ARG A 157 36.62 22.55 12.10
N THR A 158 37.63 22.82 12.90
CA THR A 158 37.74 24.07 13.65
C THR A 158 38.52 25.11 12.88
N ARG A 159 38.02 26.35 12.79
CA ARG A 159 38.68 27.46 12.10
C ARG A 159 39.11 28.53 13.09
N ILE A 160 40.41 28.82 13.12
CA ILE A 160 41.01 29.91 13.90
C ILE A 160 41.33 31.06 12.96
N THR A 161 40.81 32.26 13.22
CA THR A 161 41.04 33.44 12.37
C THR A 161 42.05 34.39 13.00
N TYR A 162 42.73 35.17 12.15
CA TYR A 162 43.79 36.09 12.55
C TYR A 162 43.62 37.48 11.93
N ASP A 163 44.12 38.49 12.64
CA ASP A 163 44.30 39.82 12.10
C ASP A 163 45.44 39.88 11.08
N VAL A 164 45.51 41.00 10.35
CA VAL A 164 46.49 41.22 9.27
C VAL A 164 47.91 41.05 9.82
N ALA A 165 48.71 40.22 9.13
CA ALA A 165 50.10 39.89 9.49
C ALA A 165 50.33 39.28 10.90
N GLN A 166 49.28 38.89 11.63
CA GLN A 166 49.38 38.28 12.96
C GLN A 166 49.34 36.75 12.91
N HIS A 167 50.01 36.08 13.85
CA HIS A 167 50.00 34.62 14.00
C HIS A 167 49.73 34.13 15.44
N GLN A 168 49.64 35.04 16.41
CA GLN A 168 49.39 34.70 17.80
C GLN A 168 47.93 34.30 18.05
N LEU A 169 47.71 33.30 18.91
CA LEU A 169 46.38 32.84 19.30
C LEU A 169 45.68 33.82 20.25
N ASN A 170 44.55 34.37 19.82
CA ASN A 170 43.63 35.14 20.66
C ASN A 170 42.82 34.24 21.61
N ASP A 171 42.14 34.85 22.58
CA ASP A 171 41.38 34.12 23.62
C ASP A 171 40.30 33.20 23.06
N ASN A 172 39.66 33.61 21.95
CA ASN A 172 38.64 32.78 21.31
C ASN A 172 39.25 31.53 20.68
N GLY A 173 40.38 31.69 19.98
CA GLY A 173 41.11 30.57 19.40
C GLY A 173 41.62 29.60 20.46
N ARG A 174 42.12 30.10 21.60
CA ARG A 174 42.54 29.26 22.73
C ARG A 174 41.37 28.46 23.33
N ARG A 175 40.18 29.07 23.48
CA ARG A 175 38.99 28.36 23.96
C ARG A 175 38.57 27.24 23.01
N GLN A 176 38.54 27.50 21.70
CA GLN A 176 38.18 26.51 20.68
C GLN A 176 39.18 25.34 20.64
N LEU A 177 40.48 25.65 20.70
CA LEU A 177 41.52 24.61 20.69
C LEU A 177 41.56 23.78 21.97
N ARG A 178 41.20 24.36 23.13
CA ARG A 178 41.08 23.59 24.38
C ARG A 178 39.97 22.54 24.30
N ALA A 179 38.79 22.94 23.80
CA ALA A 179 37.66 22.02 23.62
C ALA A 179 38.01 20.90 22.61
N LEU A 180 38.67 21.25 21.50
CA LEU A 180 39.15 20.29 20.52
C LEU A 180 40.18 19.31 21.12
N ALA A 181 41.15 19.81 21.91
CA ALA A 181 42.16 18.96 22.53
C ALA A 181 41.55 17.97 23.53
N GLN A 182 40.60 18.42 24.36
CA GLN A 182 39.89 17.56 25.30
C GLN A 182 39.12 16.45 24.58
N TYR A 183 38.44 16.79 23.48
CA TYR A 183 37.75 15.81 22.65
C TYR A 183 38.70 14.74 22.09
N VAL A 184 39.82 15.16 21.50
CA VAL A 184 40.81 14.24 20.92
C VAL A 184 41.45 13.34 21.98
N LEU A 185 41.65 13.83 23.20
CA LEU A 185 42.18 13.03 24.31
C LEU A 185 41.19 12.00 24.85
N GLN A 186 39.89 12.22 24.65
CA GLN A 186 38.82 11.32 25.10
C GLN A 186 38.33 10.36 24.02
N ASP A 187 38.53 10.68 22.74
CA ASP A 187 38.17 9.82 21.61
C ASP A 187 39.41 9.14 21.00
N PRO A 188 39.74 7.90 21.43
CA PRO A 188 40.91 7.18 20.92
C PRO A 188 40.80 6.81 19.43
N ALA A 189 39.63 6.97 18.79
CA ALA A 189 39.47 6.74 17.36
C ALA A 189 40.10 7.85 16.49
N VAL A 190 40.39 9.02 17.07
CA VAL A 190 41.04 10.13 16.36
C VAL A 190 42.55 9.84 16.23
N ASP A 191 42.97 9.51 15.01
CA ASP A 191 44.35 9.11 14.72
C ASP A 191 45.23 10.31 14.36
N LYS A 192 44.71 11.23 13.54
CA LYS A 192 45.44 12.42 13.07
C LYS A 192 44.66 13.71 13.29
N VAL A 193 45.41 14.76 13.59
CA VAL A 193 44.94 16.14 13.72
C VAL A 193 45.74 16.99 12.74
N PHE A 194 45.14 17.38 11.63
CA PHE A 194 45.77 18.22 10.63
C PHE A 194 45.60 19.68 10.99
N VAL A 195 46.68 20.45 10.90
CA VAL A 195 46.72 21.88 11.18
C VAL A 195 47.23 22.59 9.93
N ASP A 196 46.31 23.21 9.19
CA ASP A 196 46.58 23.88 7.91
C ASP A 196 46.61 25.41 8.07
N GLY A 197 47.79 26.01 7.90
CA GLY A 197 47.98 27.46 7.92
C GLY A 197 47.70 28.12 6.57
N HIS A 198 46.96 29.24 6.60
CA HIS A 198 46.63 30.05 5.42
C HIS A 198 46.82 31.55 5.67
N THR A 199 47.02 32.31 4.60
CA THR A 199 47.03 33.77 4.57
C THR A 199 46.00 34.31 3.57
N ASP A 200 45.79 35.63 3.56
CA ASP A 200 45.19 36.29 2.41
C ASP A 200 46.26 36.51 1.32
N ASN A 201 45.90 37.20 0.24
CA ASN A 201 46.79 37.50 -0.88
C ASN A 201 47.71 38.72 -0.65
N ASN A 202 47.85 39.20 0.58
CA ASN A 202 48.60 40.42 0.86
C ASN A 202 50.05 40.11 1.31
N GLY A 203 50.99 40.15 0.37
CA GLY A 203 52.40 39.84 0.60
C GLY A 203 52.99 39.06 -0.57
N SER A 204 54.31 38.85 -0.58
CA SER A 204 54.93 37.92 -1.54
C SER A 204 54.62 36.46 -1.16
N ASP A 205 54.65 35.56 -2.13
CA ASP A 205 54.36 34.14 -1.89
C ASP A 205 55.24 33.54 -0.78
N LEU A 206 56.53 33.88 -0.75
CA LEU A 206 57.46 33.45 0.29
C LEU A 206 57.12 34.02 1.67
N ALA A 207 56.69 35.28 1.75
CA ALA A 207 56.30 35.90 3.02
C ALA A 207 54.99 35.31 3.55
N ASN A 208 54.04 35.05 2.65
CA ASN A 208 52.77 34.41 2.97
C ASN A 208 52.96 32.95 3.43
N LEU A 209 53.88 32.22 2.79
CA LEU A 209 54.20 30.85 3.18
C LEU A 209 54.79 30.80 4.60
N LYS A 210 55.75 31.67 4.91
CA LYS A 210 56.35 31.78 6.26
C LYS A 210 55.31 32.17 7.33
N LEU A 211 54.39 33.08 7.00
CA LEU A 211 53.34 33.49 7.93
C LEU A 211 52.30 32.37 8.17
N ALA A 212 51.94 31.62 7.12
CA ALA A 212 51.10 30.43 7.24
C ALA A 212 51.76 29.34 8.09
N GLU A 213 53.06 29.10 7.89
CA GLU A 213 53.84 28.16 8.69
C GLU A 213 53.86 28.56 10.18
N ALA A 214 54.11 29.83 10.49
CA ALA A 214 54.09 30.33 11.86
C ALA A 214 52.72 30.13 12.54
N ARG A 215 51.62 30.39 11.83
CA ARG A 215 50.25 30.18 12.33
C ARG A 215 49.93 28.72 12.62
N ALA A 216 50.31 27.83 11.71
CA ALA A 216 50.07 26.40 11.87
C ALA A 216 50.91 25.83 13.02
N THR A 217 52.16 26.28 13.15
CA THR A 217 53.09 25.87 14.21
C THR A 217 52.61 26.32 15.59
N GLU A 218 52.09 27.56 15.72
CA GLU A 218 51.52 28.08 16.97
C GLU A 218 50.35 27.21 17.47
N VAL A 219 49.44 26.83 16.56
CA VAL A 219 48.29 25.95 16.87
C VAL A 219 48.74 24.54 17.25
N ALA A 220 49.68 23.97 16.49
CA ALA A 220 50.22 22.64 16.78
C ALA A 220 50.91 22.58 18.15
N THR A 221 51.72 23.59 18.46
CA THR A 221 52.39 23.73 19.76
C THR A 221 51.38 23.86 20.89
N TYR A 222 50.31 24.63 20.69
CA TYR A 222 49.23 24.76 21.67
C TYR A 222 48.56 23.41 21.95
N LEU A 223 48.19 22.66 20.91
CA LEU A 223 47.54 21.36 21.03
C LEU A 223 48.44 20.31 21.71
N GLN A 224 49.73 20.30 21.38
CA GLN A 224 50.71 19.44 22.04
C GLN A 224 50.85 19.76 23.53
N ASN A 225 50.87 21.05 23.90
CA ASN A 225 50.89 21.49 25.30
C ASN A 225 49.61 21.13 26.07
N GLN A 226 48.49 20.86 25.39
CA GLN A 226 47.27 20.32 26.01
C GLN A 226 47.31 18.80 26.20
N GLY A 227 48.34 18.10 25.70
CA GLY A 227 48.56 16.66 25.92
C GLY A 227 48.48 15.79 24.67
N LEU A 228 48.25 16.35 23.48
CA LEU A 228 48.24 15.57 22.23
C LEU A 228 49.66 15.14 21.85
N ARG A 229 49.83 13.89 21.37
CA ARG A 229 51.14 13.38 20.95
C ARG A 229 51.61 14.11 19.69
N ALA A 230 52.91 14.42 19.62
CA ALA A 230 53.47 15.14 18.47
C ALA A 230 53.22 14.45 17.13
N GLU A 231 53.28 13.12 17.11
CA GLU A 231 53.01 12.26 15.95
C GLU A 231 51.54 12.24 15.47
N GLN A 232 50.60 12.65 16.33
CA GLN A 232 49.19 12.80 15.98
C GLN A 232 48.90 14.15 15.30
N VAL A 233 49.76 15.16 15.48
CA VAL A 233 49.55 16.51 14.95
C VAL A 233 50.35 16.71 13.66
N VAL A 234 49.66 16.87 12.53
CA VAL A 234 50.28 17.05 11.20
C VAL A 234 50.17 18.51 10.78
N VAL A 235 51.30 19.19 10.65
CA VAL A 235 51.35 20.61 10.28
C VAL A 235 51.54 20.77 8.77
N ARG A 236 50.70 21.60 8.15
CA ARG A 236 50.78 21.97 6.73
C ARG A 236 50.56 23.47 6.59
N PHE A 237 51.10 24.09 5.54
CA PHE A 237 50.98 25.52 5.32
C PHE A 237 50.95 25.83 3.82
N HIS A 238 50.03 26.71 3.43
CA HIS A 238 49.69 26.92 2.02
C HIS A 238 49.85 28.37 1.55
N GLY A 239 50.27 29.28 2.44
CA GLY A 239 50.31 30.71 2.14
C GLY A 239 48.95 31.23 1.67
N ALA A 240 48.92 31.98 0.57
CA ALA A 240 47.70 32.56 -0.01
C ALA A 240 46.89 31.58 -0.88
N ALA A 241 47.36 30.35 -1.08
CA ALA A 241 46.69 29.34 -1.88
C ALA A 241 45.39 28.84 -1.18
N TYR A 242 44.44 28.39 -1.98
CA TYR A 242 43.13 27.88 -1.54
C TYR A 242 42.29 28.89 -0.71
N PRO A 243 41.92 30.05 -1.31
CA PRO A 243 41.05 31.01 -0.66
C PRO A 243 39.64 30.42 -0.44
N VAL A 244 39.06 30.65 0.73
CA VAL A 244 37.67 30.26 1.06
C VAL A 244 36.67 31.37 0.81
N ALA A 245 37.16 32.57 0.54
CA ALA A 245 36.37 33.75 0.18
C ALA A 245 37.15 34.64 -0.77
N ASP A 246 36.46 35.55 -1.47
CA ASP A 246 37.08 36.42 -2.46
C ASP A 246 38.11 37.37 -1.83
N ASN A 247 39.37 37.22 -2.24
CA ASN A 247 40.50 38.06 -1.81
C ASN A 247 40.38 39.54 -2.26
N LYS A 248 39.46 39.86 -3.18
CA LYS A 248 39.20 41.25 -3.60
C LYS A 248 38.50 42.05 -2.50
N THR A 249 37.75 41.40 -1.62
CA THR A 249 37.00 42.08 -0.53
C THR A 249 37.75 42.04 0.80
N ALA A 250 37.59 43.10 1.61
CA ALA A 250 38.20 43.13 2.96
C ALA A 250 37.66 42.00 3.87
N GLN A 251 36.37 41.69 3.74
CA GLN A 251 35.72 40.60 4.45
C GLN A 251 36.26 39.23 4.01
N GLY A 252 36.44 39.01 2.71
CA GLY A 252 37.00 37.76 2.19
C GLY A 252 38.45 37.56 2.60
N ARG A 253 39.28 38.62 2.58
CA ARG A 253 40.65 38.56 3.13
C ARG A 253 40.66 38.19 4.61
N ALA A 254 39.73 38.73 5.41
CA ALA A 254 39.62 38.37 6.83
C ALA A 254 39.28 36.89 7.05
N GLN A 255 38.46 36.28 6.20
CA GLN A 255 38.17 34.85 6.27
C GLN A 255 39.34 33.98 5.79
N ASN A 256 40.18 34.50 4.89
CA ASN A 256 41.34 33.79 4.36
C ASN A 256 42.53 33.74 5.33
N ARG A 257 42.67 34.73 6.22
CA ARG A 257 43.66 34.72 7.32
C ARG A 257 43.24 33.73 8.42
N ARG A 258 43.59 32.47 8.25
CA ARG A 258 43.11 31.39 9.13
C ARG A 258 44.11 30.25 9.33
N THR A 259 43.89 29.48 10.39
CA THR A 259 44.34 28.11 10.52
C THR A 259 43.12 27.20 10.57
N THR A 260 43.14 26.11 9.80
CA THR A 260 42.07 25.10 9.83
C THR A 260 42.60 23.87 10.56
N VAL A 261 41.93 23.45 11.62
CA VAL A 261 42.23 22.20 12.34
C VAL A 261 41.20 21.15 11.92
N ARG A 262 41.67 20.03 11.37
CA ARG A 262 40.83 18.91 10.94
C ARG A 262 41.17 17.65 11.72
N LEU A 263 40.16 17.03 12.31
CA LEU A 263 40.29 15.73 12.97
C LEU A 263 40.05 14.62 11.94
N GLU A 264 40.88 13.59 11.98
CA GLU A 264 40.76 12.39 11.17
C GLU A 264 40.75 11.19 12.09
N ARG A 265 39.66 10.41 12.00
CA ARG A 265 39.61 9.09 12.64
C ARG A 265 40.34 8.10 11.76
N GLN A 266 40.76 6.98 12.33
CA GLN A 266 41.12 5.82 11.52
C GLN A 266 39.92 5.40 10.66
N SER A 267 39.90 5.85 9.41
CA SER A 267 39.10 5.26 8.35
C SER A 267 40.04 4.84 7.21
N SER A 268 39.97 3.55 6.93
CA SER A 268 40.70 2.84 5.89
C SER A 268 40.32 3.35 4.49
N ALA A 269 41.27 3.96 3.77
CA ALA A 269 41.14 4.34 2.36
C ALA A 269 41.91 3.32 1.46
N GLN A 270 41.23 2.39 0.79
CA GLN A 270 40.61 2.44 -0.57
C GLN A 270 41.49 2.19 -1.82
N LEU A 271 42.74 1.77 -1.68
CA LEU A 271 43.45 0.92 -2.67
C LEU A 271 44.27 -0.17 -1.94
N GLU A 272 44.57 0.09 -0.68
CA GLU A 272 45.18 -0.84 0.27
C GLU A 272 44.18 -1.80 0.94
N THR A 273 42.86 -1.56 0.82
CA THR A 273 41.83 -2.34 1.56
C THR A 273 41.85 -3.82 1.21
N TYR A 274 42.05 -4.13 -0.07
CA TYR A 274 42.03 -5.51 -0.57
C TYR A 274 43.37 -5.97 -1.17
N ASN A 275 44.31 -5.05 -1.43
CA ASN A 275 45.58 -5.32 -2.13
C ASN A 275 45.39 -6.24 -3.36
N ALA A 276 44.37 -5.91 -4.18
CA ALA A 276 43.90 -6.77 -5.27
C ALA A 276 44.28 -6.20 -6.64
N GLU A 277 44.54 -7.10 -7.60
CA GLU A 277 44.66 -6.74 -9.01
C GLU A 277 43.27 -6.44 -9.59
N VAL A 278 43.15 -5.33 -10.30
CA VAL A 278 41.88 -4.89 -10.90
C VAL A 278 41.86 -5.23 -12.37
N VAL A 279 40.78 -5.87 -12.81
CA VAL A 279 40.42 -6.07 -14.23
C VAL A 279 39.28 -5.11 -14.54
N THR A 280 39.38 -4.34 -15.62
CA THR A 280 38.32 -3.40 -16.02
C THR A 280 37.51 -3.94 -17.18
N PHE A 281 36.19 -3.77 -17.12
CA PHE A 281 35.25 -4.11 -18.18
C PHE A 281 34.39 -2.90 -18.54
N THR A 282 34.33 -2.57 -19.82
CA THR A 282 33.42 -1.58 -20.41
C THR A 282 32.54 -2.27 -21.43
N ALA A 283 31.24 -2.36 -21.13
CA ALA A 283 30.23 -2.86 -22.06
C ALA A 283 29.82 -1.73 -23.00
N ASP A 284 30.12 -1.83 -24.29
CA ASP A 284 29.46 -1.00 -25.30
C ASP A 284 28.12 -1.63 -25.65
N ILE A 285 27.06 -1.03 -25.14
CA ILE A 285 25.67 -1.39 -25.39
C ILE A 285 24.95 -0.24 -26.11
N GLY A 286 25.68 0.61 -26.83
CA GLY A 286 25.13 1.69 -27.67
C GLY A 286 25.07 3.07 -27.02
N GLN A 287 25.83 3.31 -25.95
CA GLN A 287 25.86 4.59 -25.22
C GLN A 287 26.57 5.75 -25.93
N GLY A 288 27.39 5.49 -26.96
CA GLY A 288 28.05 6.54 -27.76
C GLY A 288 29.51 6.84 -27.38
N GLU A 289 29.90 8.13 -27.45
CA GLU A 289 31.30 8.61 -27.52
C GLU A 289 32.21 8.31 -26.28
N GLU A 290 31.69 7.67 -25.24
CA GLU A 290 32.40 7.42 -23.97
C GLU A 290 33.25 6.12 -23.95
N VAL A 291 33.14 5.27 -24.98
CA VAL A 291 33.71 3.91 -24.99
C VAL A 291 35.24 3.89 -25.17
N GLU A 292 35.77 4.55 -26.20
CA GLU A 292 37.22 4.53 -26.50
C GLU A 292 38.11 5.24 -25.45
N PRO A 293 37.71 6.41 -24.88
CA PRO A 293 38.49 7.07 -23.83
C PRO A 293 38.71 6.22 -22.57
N ALA A 294 37.80 5.28 -22.28
CA ALA A 294 37.89 4.40 -21.12
C ALA A 294 39.19 3.56 -21.12
N ARG A 295 39.65 3.11 -22.30
CA ARG A 295 40.89 2.33 -22.43
C ARG A 295 42.12 3.14 -22.00
N ALA A 296 42.21 4.37 -22.47
CA ALA A 296 43.34 5.26 -22.14
C ALA A 296 43.36 5.56 -20.64
N LYS A 297 42.20 5.81 -20.04
CA LYS A 297 42.04 6.07 -18.60
C LYS A 297 42.43 4.86 -17.75
N ALA A 298 41.95 3.67 -18.08
CA ALA A 298 42.31 2.44 -17.37
C ALA A 298 43.82 2.13 -17.45
N LYS A 299 44.44 2.31 -18.63
CA LYS A 299 45.90 2.16 -18.79
C LYS A 299 46.68 3.16 -17.93
N ALA A 300 46.25 4.42 -17.88
CA ALA A 300 46.89 5.45 -17.07
C ALA A 300 46.81 5.15 -15.56
N MET A 301 45.79 4.37 -15.13
CA MET A 301 45.62 3.90 -13.75
C MET A 301 46.37 2.59 -13.45
N GLY A 302 47.17 2.07 -14.40
CA GLY A 302 48.00 0.88 -14.19
C GLY A 302 47.26 -0.46 -14.31
N VAL A 303 46.04 -0.46 -14.87
CA VAL A 303 45.27 -1.69 -15.10
C VAL A 303 45.91 -2.53 -16.21
N LYS A 304 46.18 -3.80 -15.93
CA LYS A 304 46.81 -4.71 -16.90
C LYS A 304 45.82 -5.33 -17.88
N GLU A 305 44.65 -5.73 -17.38
CA GLU A 305 43.62 -6.41 -18.18
C GLU A 305 42.40 -5.50 -18.38
N ILE A 306 42.14 -5.14 -19.65
CA ILE A 306 41.13 -4.14 -20.03
C ILE A 306 40.25 -4.70 -21.14
N PHE A 307 39.01 -5.05 -20.78
CA PHE A 307 37.97 -5.51 -21.68
C PHE A 307 37.08 -4.34 -22.10
N ILE A 308 36.95 -4.12 -23.41
CA ILE A 308 35.98 -3.19 -24.00
C ILE A 308 35.36 -3.95 -25.15
N GLU A 309 34.06 -4.20 -25.07
CA GLU A 309 33.38 -5.12 -25.98
C GLU A 309 32.06 -4.51 -26.47
N ASP A 310 31.83 -4.57 -27.78
CA ASP A 310 30.55 -4.27 -28.40
C ASP A 310 29.59 -5.45 -28.16
N LEU A 311 28.54 -5.17 -27.41
CA LEU A 311 27.48 -6.09 -27.03
C LEU A 311 26.12 -5.61 -27.56
N THR A 312 26.08 -4.66 -28.50
CA THR A 312 24.84 -4.05 -29.00
C THR A 312 23.91 -5.06 -29.66
N GLU A 313 24.44 -5.94 -30.52
CA GLU A 313 23.65 -6.98 -31.18
C GLU A 313 23.10 -8.01 -30.18
N ASP A 314 23.94 -8.47 -29.24
CA ASP A 314 23.53 -9.40 -28.20
C ASP A 314 22.50 -8.80 -27.24
N PHE A 315 22.67 -7.52 -26.90
CA PHE A 315 21.71 -6.76 -26.09
C PHE A 315 20.34 -6.74 -26.73
N VAL A 316 20.25 -6.40 -28.02
CA VAL A 316 18.94 -6.33 -28.67
C VAL A 316 18.35 -7.72 -28.90
N ALA A 317 19.13 -8.65 -29.44
CA ALA A 317 18.64 -9.98 -29.79
C ALA A 317 18.21 -10.83 -28.58
N ASN A 318 18.97 -10.78 -27.47
CA ASN A 318 18.79 -11.70 -26.35
C ASN A 318 18.18 -11.07 -25.09
N TYR A 319 17.95 -9.76 -25.08
CA TYR A 319 17.35 -9.06 -23.94
C TYR A 319 16.19 -8.16 -24.37
N VAL A 320 16.42 -7.24 -25.32
CA VAL A 320 15.35 -6.33 -25.77
C VAL A 320 14.24 -7.08 -26.50
N TYR A 321 14.53 -7.86 -27.54
CA TYR A 321 13.49 -8.59 -28.29
C TYR A 321 12.70 -9.56 -27.40
N PRO A 322 13.30 -10.43 -26.58
CA PRO A 322 12.55 -11.29 -25.66
C PRO A 322 11.63 -10.54 -24.70
N MET A 323 12.06 -9.36 -24.23
CA MET A 323 11.26 -8.47 -23.41
C MET A 323 10.09 -7.83 -24.21
N PHE A 324 10.36 -7.37 -25.43
CA PHE A 324 9.36 -6.73 -26.30
C PHE A 324 8.33 -7.71 -26.85
N ARG A 325 8.71 -8.97 -27.06
CA ARG A 325 7.77 -10.08 -27.30
C ARG A 325 6.73 -10.18 -26.19
N ALA A 326 7.01 -9.71 -24.97
CA ALA A 326 6.05 -9.68 -23.86
C ALA A 326 5.22 -8.37 -23.79
N ASN A 327 5.45 -7.40 -24.67
CA ASN A 327 4.90 -6.05 -24.64
C ASN A 327 5.18 -5.25 -23.35
N THR A 328 6.27 -5.53 -22.62
CA THR A 328 6.46 -4.98 -21.26
C THR A 328 6.39 -3.47 -21.17
N VAL A 329 5.62 -2.99 -20.18
CA VAL A 329 5.61 -1.59 -19.73
C VAL A 329 5.51 -1.57 -18.20
N TYR A 330 6.44 -0.89 -17.54
CA TYR A 330 6.42 -0.72 -16.08
C TYR A 330 5.62 0.52 -15.69
N GLU A 331 4.67 0.34 -14.77
CA GLU A 331 3.77 1.39 -14.26
C GLU A 331 3.07 2.22 -15.36
N GLY A 332 2.82 1.60 -16.52
CA GLY A 332 2.07 2.21 -17.63
C GLY A 332 2.89 3.08 -18.58
N GLU A 333 4.14 3.43 -18.25
CA GLU A 333 4.94 4.37 -19.05
C GLU A 333 6.37 3.88 -19.35
N TYR A 334 7.04 3.21 -18.41
CA TYR A 334 8.49 2.97 -18.51
C TYR A 334 8.82 1.68 -19.29
N LEU A 335 9.63 1.80 -20.35
CA LEU A 335 10.05 0.69 -21.24
C LEU A 335 11.32 -0.04 -20.77
N LEU A 336 11.68 0.08 -19.49
CA LEU A 336 12.68 -0.75 -18.81
C LEU A 336 14.12 -0.63 -19.32
N GLY A 337 14.47 0.40 -20.10
CA GLY A 337 15.75 0.46 -20.82
C GLY A 337 17.01 0.33 -19.95
N THR A 338 17.03 0.93 -18.76
CA THR A 338 18.13 0.78 -17.78
C THR A 338 18.09 -0.64 -17.21
N SER A 339 16.90 -1.06 -16.77
CA SER A 339 16.67 -2.35 -16.10
C SER A 339 17.13 -3.55 -16.94
N ILE A 340 16.80 -3.57 -18.24
CA ILE A 340 17.04 -4.71 -19.13
C ILE A 340 18.51 -4.87 -19.56
N ALA A 341 19.31 -3.81 -19.51
CA ALA A 341 20.73 -3.88 -19.84
C ALA A 341 21.57 -4.51 -18.71
N ARG A 342 21.15 -4.39 -17.44
CA ARG A 342 21.95 -4.87 -16.28
C ARG A 342 22.21 -6.37 -16.29
N PRO A 343 21.23 -7.24 -16.65
CA PRO A 343 21.48 -8.68 -16.76
C PRO A 343 22.57 -9.06 -17.77
N LEU A 344 22.67 -8.37 -18.91
CA LEU A 344 23.74 -8.61 -19.90
C LEU A 344 25.11 -8.20 -19.36
N ILE A 345 25.21 -6.98 -18.82
CA ILE A 345 26.47 -6.48 -18.24
C ILE A 345 26.93 -7.43 -17.13
N THR A 346 26.01 -7.87 -16.27
CA THR A 346 26.31 -8.81 -15.18
C THR A 346 26.76 -10.17 -15.70
N ARG A 347 26.10 -10.71 -16.73
CA ARG A 347 26.52 -11.96 -17.38
C ARG A 347 27.96 -11.89 -17.84
N ARG A 348 28.29 -10.84 -18.59
CA ARG A 348 29.63 -10.68 -19.14
C ARG A 348 30.67 -10.39 -18.05
N LEU A 349 30.31 -9.63 -17.03
CA LEU A 349 31.18 -9.36 -15.87
C LEU A 349 31.58 -10.66 -15.14
N VAL A 350 30.62 -11.56 -14.89
CA VAL A 350 30.87 -12.87 -14.27
C VAL A 350 31.69 -13.79 -15.18
N GLU A 351 31.41 -13.79 -16.49
CA GLU A 351 32.22 -14.55 -17.45
C GLU A 351 33.68 -14.08 -17.49
N ILE A 352 33.93 -12.76 -17.48
CA ILE A 352 35.28 -12.19 -17.41
C ILE A 352 35.94 -12.56 -16.08
N ALA A 353 35.21 -12.50 -14.96
CA ALA A 353 35.74 -12.92 -13.67
C ALA A 353 36.24 -14.37 -13.71
N ARG A 354 35.49 -15.29 -14.34
CA ARG A 354 35.91 -16.68 -14.56
C ARG A 354 37.11 -16.80 -15.50
N GLN A 355 37.13 -16.04 -16.60
CA GLN A 355 38.23 -16.04 -17.58
C GLN A 355 39.56 -15.59 -16.96
N THR A 356 39.50 -14.61 -16.06
CA THR A 356 40.67 -13.99 -15.43
C THR A 356 41.03 -14.60 -14.07
N GLY A 357 40.17 -15.48 -13.53
CA GLY A 357 40.33 -16.02 -12.18
C GLY A 357 40.06 -15.00 -11.07
N ALA A 358 39.33 -13.92 -11.36
CA ALA A 358 38.95 -12.93 -10.37
C ALA A 358 38.03 -13.54 -9.30
N GLN A 359 38.29 -13.19 -8.04
CA GLN A 359 37.56 -13.72 -6.87
C GLN A 359 36.33 -12.87 -6.51
N ALA A 360 36.23 -11.69 -7.11
CA ALA A 360 35.19 -10.72 -6.83
C ALA A 360 34.83 -9.91 -8.08
N VAL A 361 33.61 -9.40 -8.12
CA VAL A 361 33.13 -8.40 -9.08
C VAL A 361 32.79 -7.12 -8.34
N ALA A 362 32.94 -5.97 -8.99
CA ALA A 362 32.64 -4.67 -8.41
C ALA A 362 31.71 -3.85 -9.30
N HIS A 363 30.84 -3.04 -8.71
CA HIS A 363 29.97 -2.11 -9.44
C HIS A 363 29.85 -0.75 -8.76
N GLY A 364 29.56 0.29 -9.55
CA GLY A 364 29.43 1.67 -9.08
C GLY A 364 28.01 2.11 -8.69
N ALA A 365 27.02 1.20 -8.66
CA ALA A 365 25.64 1.57 -8.32
C ALA A 365 25.51 2.13 -6.89
N THR A 366 24.65 3.14 -6.70
CA THR A 366 24.41 3.77 -5.39
C THR A 366 23.54 2.90 -4.49
N GLY A 367 23.63 3.10 -3.17
CA GLY A 367 22.82 2.39 -2.18
C GLY A 367 21.31 2.69 -2.19
N LYS A 368 20.85 3.65 -3.01
CA LYS A 368 19.43 4.05 -3.13
C LYS A 368 18.78 3.67 -4.48
N GLY A 369 19.57 3.15 -5.42
CA GLY A 369 19.11 2.77 -6.76
C GLY A 369 18.71 1.30 -6.85
N ASN A 370 17.92 0.97 -7.87
CA ASN A 370 17.57 -0.42 -8.19
C ASN A 370 18.74 -1.21 -8.80
N ASP A 371 19.71 -0.52 -9.42
CA ASP A 371 20.80 -1.18 -10.15
C ASP A 371 21.70 -2.04 -9.27
N GLN A 372 21.91 -1.67 -8.00
CA GLN A 372 22.63 -2.54 -7.05
C GLN A 372 21.95 -3.92 -6.94
N VAL A 373 20.61 -3.94 -6.87
CA VAL A 373 19.83 -5.17 -6.77
C VAL A 373 19.99 -6.00 -8.04
N ARG A 374 19.88 -5.34 -9.21
CA ARG A 374 19.97 -6.00 -10.52
C ARG A 374 21.34 -6.63 -10.77
N PHE A 375 22.42 -5.91 -10.45
CA PHE A 375 23.79 -6.43 -10.56
C PHE A 375 24.05 -7.57 -9.59
N GLU A 376 23.74 -7.39 -8.31
CA GLU A 376 24.09 -8.36 -7.27
C GLU A 376 23.27 -9.63 -7.38
N MET A 377 21.95 -9.53 -7.56
CA MET A 377 21.11 -10.71 -7.77
C MET A 377 21.51 -11.47 -9.03
N GLY A 378 21.87 -10.76 -10.09
CA GLY A 378 22.38 -11.38 -11.31
C GLY A 378 23.72 -12.09 -11.09
N ALA A 379 24.64 -11.47 -10.35
CA ALA A 379 25.94 -12.05 -10.05
C ALA A 379 25.77 -13.35 -9.24
N TYR A 380 25.00 -13.33 -8.16
CA TYR A 380 24.73 -14.52 -7.34
C TYR A 380 23.95 -15.61 -8.08
N ALA A 381 23.05 -15.25 -9.00
CA ALA A 381 22.33 -16.23 -9.80
C ALA A 381 23.23 -16.94 -10.83
N LEU A 382 24.26 -16.25 -11.33
CA LEU A 382 25.19 -16.79 -12.31
C LEU A 382 26.37 -17.50 -11.65
N ASP A 383 26.83 -17.00 -10.50
CA ASP A 383 27.94 -17.51 -9.70
C ASP A 383 27.65 -17.28 -8.20
N PRO A 384 27.08 -18.25 -7.49
CA PRO A 384 26.67 -18.09 -6.10
C PRO A 384 27.82 -17.77 -5.12
N ASP A 385 29.05 -18.14 -5.48
CA ASP A 385 30.23 -17.99 -4.62
C ASP A 385 31.03 -16.71 -4.90
N ILE A 386 30.65 -15.95 -5.95
CA ILE A 386 31.37 -14.73 -6.31
C ILE A 386 31.16 -13.65 -5.26
N LYS A 387 32.25 -12.98 -4.86
CA LYS A 387 32.14 -11.84 -3.95
C LYS A 387 31.75 -10.59 -4.72
N VAL A 388 30.77 -9.85 -4.22
CA VAL A 388 30.43 -8.52 -4.76
C VAL A 388 31.06 -7.45 -3.88
N ILE A 389 31.73 -6.48 -4.50
CA ILE A 389 32.23 -5.26 -3.87
C ILE A 389 31.37 -4.09 -4.36
N ALA A 390 30.68 -3.40 -3.44
CA ALA A 390 29.83 -2.24 -3.76
C ALA A 390 30.36 -0.97 -3.06
N PRO A 391 31.36 -0.27 -3.63
CA PRO A 391 32.05 0.85 -2.98
C PRO A 391 31.13 1.94 -2.42
N TRP A 392 30.09 2.32 -3.16
CA TRP A 392 29.15 3.37 -2.73
C TRP A 392 28.34 3.01 -1.48
N ARG A 393 28.18 1.73 -1.19
CA ARG A 393 27.43 1.23 -0.03
C ARG A 393 28.36 0.85 1.11
N ASP A 394 29.49 0.22 0.78
CA ASP A 394 30.36 -0.42 1.77
C ASP A 394 31.49 0.51 2.24
N TRP A 395 31.81 1.57 1.49
CA TRP A 395 32.89 2.50 1.80
C TRP A 395 32.38 3.88 2.21
N ASP A 396 33.25 4.69 2.82
CA ASP A 396 32.99 6.10 3.19
C ASP A 396 33.00 7.04 1.94
N LEU A 397 32.26 6.65 0.88
CA LEU A 397 32.05 7.42 -0.35
C LEU A 397 30.56 7.81 -0.47
N ASN A 398 30.06 8.48 0.57
CA ASN A 398 28.63 8.69 0.80
C ASN A 398 28.05 9.86 -0.02
N SER A 399 28.91 10.63 -0.71
CA SER A 399 28.49 11.79 -1.51
C SER A 399 29.44 12.01 -2.69
N ARG A 400 28.94 12.75 -3.69
CA ARG A 400 29.76 13.19 -4.83
C ARG A 400 30.96 14.03 -4.38
N GLU A 401 30.81 14.80 -3.30
CA GLU A 401 31.90 15.58 -2.71
C GLU A 401 32.98 14.66 -2.12
N ALA A 402 32.58 13.64 -1.36
CA ALA A 402 33.51 12.63 -0.83
C ALA A 402 34.26 11.89 -1.95
N LEU A 403 33.59 11.59 -3.06
CA LEU A 403 34.21 10.99 -4.25
C LEU A 403 35.21 11.94 -4.92
N MET A 404 34.88 13.22 -5.06
CA MET A 404 35.79 14.21 -5.64
C MET A 404 37.02 14.43 -4.73
N ASP A 405 36.83 14.51 -3.41
CA ASP A 405 37.90 14.62 -2.43
C ASP A 405 38.80 13.37 -2.46
N PHE A 406 38.20 12.18 -2.64
CA PHE A 406 38.94 10.93 -2.86
C PHE A 406 39.78 11.00 -4.13
N CYS A 407 39.21 11.43 -5.25
CA CYS A 407 39.94 11.54 -6.51
C CYS A 407 41.09 12.56 -6.42
N GLU A 408 40.88 13.70 -5.73
CA GLU A 408 41.92 14.70 -5.49
C GLU A 408 43.05 14.14 -4.62
N LYS A 409 42.72 13.46 -3.51
CA LYS A 409 43.70 12.80 -2.62
C LYS A 409 44.55 11.78 -3.36
N HIS A 410 43.95 11.01 -4.27
CA HIS A 410 44.61 9.90 -4.97
C HIS A 410 45.09 10.27 -6.38
N GLN A 411 45.03 11.55 -6.78
CA GLN A 411 45.47 12.06 -8.09
C GLN A 411 44.80 11.31 -9.26
N ILE A 412 43.56 10.89 -9.07
CA ILE A 412 42.74 10.25 -10.11
C ILE A 412 42.23 11.35 -11.04
N PRO A 413 42.56 11.35 -12.34
CA PRO A 413 42.09 12.37 -13.26
C PRO A 413 40.57 12.26 -13.43
N VAL A 414 39.87 13.32 -13.03
CA VAL A 414 38.43 13.50 -13.22
C VAL A 414 38.21 14.69 -14.14
N ASP A 415 37.41 14.50 -15.20
CA ASP A 415 37.05 15.56 -16.15
C ASP A 415 36.01 16.54 -15.57
N TYR A 416 36.00 16.71 -14.25
CA TYR A 416 35.08 17.57 -13.51
C TYR A 416 35.79 18.87 -13.15
N GLN A 417 35.72 19.85 -14.04
CA GLN A 417 36.07 21.22 -13.69
C GLN A 417 34.92 21.83 -12.88
N ARG A 418 35.17 22.22 -11.63
CA ARG A 418 34.27 23.10 -10.87
C ARG A 418 34.16 24.44 -11.62
N GLY A 419 33.17 24.57 -12.52
CA GLY A 419 32.77 25.87 -13.08
C GLY A 419 32.57 26.00 -14.60
N ALA A 420 32.55 24.94 -15.42
CA ALA A 420 32.22 25.11 -16.85
C ALA A 420 31.51 23.88 -17.47
N ASN A 421 30.28 24.09 -17.97
CA ASN A 421 29.53 23.26 -18.94
C ASN A 421 29.43 21.73 -18.71
N LYS A 422 28.81 21.25 -17.62
CA LYS A 422 28.24 19.89 -17.60
C LYS A 422 26.84 19.88 -16.97
N SER A 423 25.96 19.05 -17.55
CA SER A 423 24.54 18.91 -17.20
C SER A 423 24.33 18.60 -15.72
N PRO A 424 23.33 19.20 -15.04
CA PRO A 424 23.02 18.94 -13.64
C PRO A 424 22.42 17.54 -13.40
N TYR A 425 22.06 16.82 -14.46
CA TYR A 425 21.35 15.54 -14.42
C TYR A 425 22.30 14.34 -14.39
N SER A 426 21.89 13.29 -13.66
CA SER A 426 22.47 11.95 -13.77
C SER A 426 21.85 11.26 -14.99
N MET A 427 22.69 10.70 -15.86
CA MET A 427 22.27 10.12 -17.13
C MET A 427 22.73 8.68 -17.26
N ASP A 428 21.91 7.87 -17.90
CA ASP A 428 22.22 6.47 -18.19
C ASP A 428 21.70 6.13 -19.59
N ALA A 429 22.62 5.87 -20.51
CA ALA A 429 22.32 5.67 -21.92
C ALA A 429 22.73 4.26 -22.37
N ASN A 430 21.92 3.67 -23.24
CA ASN A 430 22.21 2.45 -23.99
C ASN A 430 21.34 2.44 -25.25
N LEU A 431 21.52 1.48 -26.15
CA LEU A 431 20.85 1.46 -27.45
C LEU A 431 19.32 1.49 -27.36
N LEU A 432 18.70 1.06 -26.25
CA LEU A 432 17.25 1.13 -26.11
C LEU A 432 16.78 2.52 -25.66
N HIS A 433 17.51 3.18 -24.76
CA HIS A 433 17.04 4.45 -24.19
C HIS A 433 18.15 5.32 -23.59
N ILE A 434 17.77 6.53 -23.20
CA ILE A 434 18.50 7.33 -22.22
C ILE A 434 17.56 7.77 -21.08
N SER A 435 18.02 7.68 -19.83
CA SER A 435 17.27 8.14 -18.65
C SER A 435 17.95 9.33 -17.97
N TYR A 436 17.15 10.20 -17.36
CA TYR A 436 17.57 11.39 -16.64
C TYR A 436 16.96 11.40 -15.23
N GLU A 437 17.81 11.66 -14.24
CA GLU A 437 17.40 11.76 -12.83
C GLU A 437 18.22 12.82 -12.07
N GLY A 438 17.71 13.28 -10.94
CA GLY A 438 18.40 14.21 -10.04
C GLY A 438 18.31 15.68 -10.47
N GLY A 439 18.96 16.56 -9.72
CA GLY A 439 18.96 18.00 -10.02
C GLY A 439 17.55 18.59 -9.96
N GLY A 440 17.16 19.37 -10.98
CA GLY A 440 15.84 20.01 -11.06
C GLY A 440 14.66 19.03 -11.10
N LEU A 441 14.87 17.78 -11.55
CA LEU A 441 13.82 16.76 -11.62
C LEU A 441 13.39 16.22 -10.25
N GLU A 442 14.17 16.46 -9.19
CA GLU A 442 13.81 16.01 -7.83
C GLU A 442 12.54 16.70 -7.31
N ASP A 443 12.22 17.89 -7.82
CA ASP A 443 10.90 18.51 -7.64
C ASP A 443 9.95 18.00 -8.74
N PRO A 444 8.97 17.14 -8.42
CA PRO A 444 8.03 16.63 -9.42
C PRO A 444 7.10 17.71 -10.00
N ALA A 445 7.03 18.90 -9.41
CA ALA A 445 6.27 20.02 -9.94
C ALA A 445 7.06 20.87 -10.95
N ALA A 446 8.39 20.74 -11.00
CA ALA A 446 9.23 21.47 -11.95
C ALA A 446 9.11 20.85 -13.35
N PRO A 447 8.97 21.63 -14.43
CA PRO A 447 9.06 21.09 -15.78
C PRO A 447 10.47 20.53 -16.05
N ALA A 448 10.57 19.53 -16.93
CA ALA A 448 11.85 19.08 -17.44
C ALA A 448 12.46 20.16 -18.35
N ASP A 449 13.75 20.45 -18.18
CA ASP A 449 14.45 21.42 -19.04
C ASP A 449 14.62 20.87 -20.46
N GLU A 450 14.45 21.71 -21.49
CA GLU A 450 14.53 21.22 -22.88
C GLU A 450 15.94 20.77 -23.26
N ASP A 451 16.99 21.39 -22.72
CA ASP A 451 18.39 21.02 -22.96
C ASP A 451 18.81 19.71 -22.27
N MET A 452 17.92 19.12 -21.46
CA MET A 452 18.07 17.79 -20.90
C MET A 452 17.89 16.71 -21.96
N TRP A 453 16.93 16.86 -22.88
CA TRP A 453 16.60 15.86 -23.89
C TRP A 453 17.68 15.86 -24.98
N ARG A 454 18.35 14.72 -25.17
CA ARG A 454 19.53 14.61 -26.04
C ARG A 454 19.29 13.85 -27.33
N TRP A 455 18.32 12.94 -27.33
CA TRP A 455 18.12 11.99 -28.42
C TRP A 455 16.97 12.40 -29.33
N THR A 456 15.97 13.05 -28.78
CA THR A 456 14.73 13.42 -29.45
C THR A 456 14.64 14.93 -29.59
N VAL A 457 14.22 15.41 -30.77
CA VAL A 457 13.82 16.81 -30.92
C VAL A 457 12.50 17.06 -30.19
N ALA A 458 12.24 18.29 -29.76
CA ALA A 458 10.95 18.64 -29.19
C ALA A 458 9.83 18.29 -30.19
N PRO A 459 8.70 17.68 -29.77
CA PRO A 459 7.60 17.35 -30.68
C PRO A 459 7.11 18.53 -31.53
N GLU A 460 7.14 19.75 -30.99
CA GLU A 460 6.83 21.01 -31.68
C GLU A 460 7.82 21.34 -32.80
N ASP A 461 9.11 21.03 -32.60
CA ASP A 461 10.22 21.32 -33.52
C ASP A 461 10.51 20.17 -34.50
N ALA A 462 9.86 19.01 -34.32
CA ALA A 462 9.94 17.89 -35.26
C ALA A 462 9.43 18.29 -36.67
N PRO A 463 9.83 17.59 -37.75
CA PRO A 463 9.39 17.92 -39.11
C PRO A 463 7.86 17.98 -39.27
N ASP A 464 7.39 18.92 -40.10
CA ASP A 464 5.97 19.03 -40.51
C ASP A 464 5.56 17.98 -41.56
N GLU A 465 6.52 17.26 -42.13
CA GLU A 465 6.26 16.11 -43.00
C GLU A 465 6.29 14.81 -42.18
N PRO A 466 5.27 13.93 -42.30
CA PRO A 466 5.27 12.65 -41.62
C PRO A 466 6.27 11.67 -42.23
N GLU A 467 6.87 10.83 -41.39
CA GLU A 467 7.72 9.73 -41.83
C GLU A 467 6.90 8.44 -41.89
N TRP A 468 7.03 7.69 -42.98
CA TRP A 468 6.32 6.44 -43.20
C TRP A 468 7.31 5.29 -43.15
N LEU A 469 6.97 4.25 -42.39
CA LEU A 469 7.83 3.09 -42.24
C LEU A 469 7.02 1.80 -42.23
N GLU A 470 7.59 0.75 -42.80
CA GLU A 470 7.06 -0.61 -42.77
C GLU A 470 8.05 -1.52 -42.07
N ILE A 471 7.58 -2.25 -41.06
CA ILE A 471 8.39 -3.22 -40.30
C ILE A 471 7.86 -4.61 -40.60
N GLU A 472 8.75 -5.50 -41.06
CA GLU A 472 8.49 -6.92 -41.26
C GLU A 472 8.86 -7.69 -40.00
N TYR A 473 7.97 -8.61 -39.59
CA TYR A 473 8.09 -9.44 -38.40
C TYR A 473 8.19 -10.92 -38.78
N GLU A 474 9.06 -11.63 -38.09
CA GLU A 474 9.14 -13.10 -38.09
C GLU A 474 9.19 -13.58 -36.64
N ARG A 475 8.23 -14.41 -36.25
CA ARG A 475 8.10 -14.99 -34.90
C ARG A 475 8.21 -13.93 -33.79
N GLY A 476 7.55 -12.80 -33.97
CA GLY A 476 7.53 -11.69 -33.02
C GLY A 476 8.75 -10.74 -33.07
N ASP A 477 9.80 -11.08 -33.81
CA ASP A 477 10.98 -10.21 -33.94
C ASP A 477 10.93 -9.41 -35.25
N PRO A 478 11.30 -8.13 -35.24
CA PRO A 478 11.41 -7.33 -36.46
C PRO A 478 12.68 -7.74 -37.24
N ILE A 479 12.52 -8.11 -38.51
CA ILE A 479 13.61 -8.62 -39.37
C ILE A 479 13.99 -7.66 -40.51
N ALA A 480 13.07 -6.80 -40.94
CA ALA A 480 13.31 -5.82 -41.99
C ALA A 480 12.57 -4.51 -41.77
N LEU A 481 13.14 -3.42 -42.27
CA LEU A 481 12.56 -2.08 -42.25
C LEU A 481 12.55 -1.53 -43.68
N ASN A 482 11.37 -1.13 -44.17
CA ASN A 482 11.15 -0.64 -45.53
C ASN A 482 11.70 -1.60 -46.61
N GLY A 483 11.54 -2.90 -46.40
CA GLY A 483 12.04 -3.97 -47.29
C GLY A 483 13.54 -4.25 -47.19
N GLN A 484 14.27 -3.57 -46.30
CA GLN A 484 15.69 -3.84 -46.05
C GLN A 484 15.87 -4.66 -44.77
N ALA A 485 16.47 -5.86 -44.91
CA ALA A 485 16.83 -6.68 -43.76
C ALA A 485 17.89 -5.99 -42.88
N LEU A 486 17.67 -5.99 -41.56
CA LEU A 486 18.58 -5.39 -40.58
C LEU A 486 18.88 -6.39 -39.46
N THR A 487 20.09 -6.32 -38.90
CA THR A 487 20.41 -7.03 -37.65
C THR A 487 19.67 -6.36 -36.47
N PRO A 488 19.46 -7.07 -35.35
CA PRO A 488 18.73 -6.53 -34.21
C PRO A 488 19.23 -5.18 -33.72
N GLY A 489 20.54 -5.03 -33.52
CA GLY A 489 21.18 -3.78 -33.11
C GLY A 489 21.00 -2.67 -34.15
N ALA A 490 21.19 -2.98 -35.43
CA ALA A 490 20.99 -2.02 -36.52
C ALA A 490 19.52 -1.55 -36.61
N MET A 491 18.56 -2.48 -36.49
CA MET A 491 17.13 -2.17 -36.48
C MET A 491 16.78 -1.14 -35.39
N LEU A 492 17.18 -1.40 -34.15
CA LEU A 492 16.86 -0.49 -33.03
C LEU A 492 17.56 0.87 -33.20
N ARG A 493 18.80 0.89 -33.71
CA ARG A 493 19.53 2.12 -34.01
C ARG A 493 18.82 2.97 -35.06
N THR A 494 18.44 2.39 -36.18
CA THR A 494 17.71 3.10 -37.24
C THR A 494 16.36 3.62 -36.73
N LEU A 495 15.64 2.83 -35.94
CA LEU A 495 14.38 3.29 -35.33
C LEU A 495 14.59 4.41 -34.31
N ASN A 496 15.69 4.43 -33.56
CA ASN A 496 16.03 5.56 -32.69
C ASN A 496 16.30 6.84 -33.48
N GLU A 497 17.02 6.75 -34.61
CA GLU A 497 17.30 7.91 -35.48
C GLU A 497 16.00 8.49 -36.04
N LEU A 498 15.12 7.64 -36.58
CA LEU A 498 13.82 8.04 -37.11
C LEU A 498 12.89 8.59 -36.01
N GLY A 499 12.79 7.89 -34.89
CA GLY A 499 11.97 8.33 -33.76
C GLY A 499 12.48 9.63 -33.15
N GLY A 500 13.79 9.76 -32.97
CA GLY A 500 14.46 10.96 -32.46
C GLY A 500 14.21 12.19 -33.31
N LYS A 501 14.36 12.07 -34.64
CA LYS A 501 14.03 13.11 -35.63
C LYS A 501 12.57 13.57 -35.53
N HIS A 502 11.64 12.68 -35.17
CA HIS A 502 10.21 12.98 -35.08
C HIS A 502 9.73 13.21 -33.63
N GLY A 503 10.63 13.36 -32.65
CA GLY A 503 10.30 13.65 -31.26
C GLY A 503 9.59 12.52 -30.50
N VAL A 504 9.68 11.28 -30.99
CA VAL A 504 8.98 10.12 -30.43
C VAL A 504 9.68 9.60 -29.18
N GLY A 505 8.91 9.20 -28.18
CA GLY A 505 9.39 8.36 -27.08
C GLY A 505 9.94 9.11 -25.86
N ARG A 506 9.60 10.39 -25.67
CA ARG A 506 9.79 11.09 -24.39
C ARG A 506 8.75 10.62 -23.37
N SER A 507 9.17 10.26 -22.17
CA SER A 507 8.28 10.01 -21.03
C SER A 507 8.81 10.63 -19.73
N ASP A 508 7.92 10.96 -18.82
CA ASP A 508 8.18 11.56 -17.51
C ASP A 508 7.25 10.89 -16.49
N LEU A 509 7.82 10.16 -15.53
CA LEU A 509 7.04 9.48 -14.50
C LEU A 509 7.67 9.57 -13.12
N VAL A 510 6.80 9.52 -12.11
CA VAL A 510 7.18 9.23 -10.73
C VAL A 510 7.00 7.73 -10.50
N GLU A 511 8.10 6.99 -10.59
CA GLU A 511 8.12 5.53 -10.46
C GLU A 511 8.29 5.06 -9.01
N ASN A 512 7.87 3.83 -8.74
CA ASN A 512 8.09 3.13 -7.47
C ASN A 512 9.33 2.25 -7.55
N ARG A 513 10.39 2.61 -6.83
CA ARG A 513 11.61 1.80 -6.74
C ARG A 513 11.37 0.56 -5.88
N TYR A 514 12.06 -0.52 -6.20
CA TYR A 514 11.96 -1.78 -5.47
C TYR A 514 12.39 -1.64 -4.00
N VAL A 515 13.33 -0.73 -3.74
CA VAL A 515 13.81 -0.38 -2.40
C VAL A 515 12.82 0.48 -1.57
N GLY A 516 11.60 0.71 -2.06
CA GLY A 516 10.50 1.33 -1.30
C GLY A 516 10.39 2.86 -1.41
N MET A 517 11.19 3.49 -2.27
CA MET A 517 11.16 4.95 -2.49
C MET A 517 10.51 5.29 -3.84
N LYS A 518 9.85 6.44 -3.92
CA LYS A 518 9.47 7.02 -5.21
C LYS A 518 10.62 7.85 -5.79
N SER A 519 10.75 7.84 -7.10
CA SER A 519 11.72 8.65 -7.84
C SER A 519 11.07 9.20 -9.09
N ARG A 520 11.34 10.46 -9.44
CA ARG A 520 10.99 10.98 -10.76
C ARG A 520 12.11 10.66 -11.74
N GLY A 521 11.76 10.10 -12.89
CA GLY A 521 12.67 9.81 -13.98
C GLY A 521 12.07 10.26 -15.30
N CYS A 522 12.89 10.88 -16.13
CA CYS A 522 12.55 11.22 -17.51
C CYS A 522 13.32 10.29 -18.46
N TYR A 523 12.69 9.86 -19.55
CA TYR A 523 13.25 8.85 -20.44
C TYR A 523 13.05 9.22 -21.91
N GLU A 524 14.03 8.90 -22.76
CA GLU A 524 13.90 8.92 -24.22
C GLU A 524 14.11 7.51 -24.75
N THR A 525 13.05 6.88 -25.25
CA THR A 525 13.07 5.50 -25.80
C THR A 525 12.48 5.46 -27.22
N PRO A 526 13.00 6.24 -28.20
CA PRO A 526 12.36 6.44 -29.50
C PRO A 526 12.08 5.13 -30.26
N GLY A 527 13.10 4.31 -30.48
CA GLY A 527 12.98 3.04 -31.19
C GLY A 527 12.14 2.01 -30.44
N GLY A 528 12.28 1.95 -29.12
CA GLY A 528 11.43 1.11 -28.26
C GLY A 528 9.95 1.50 -28.35
N THR A 529 9.61 2.79 -28.33
CA THR A 529 8.21 3.25 -28.49
C THR A 529 7.63 2.83 -29.85
N ILE A 530 8.43 2.88 -30.92
CA ILE A 530 8.02 2.42 -32.25
C ILE A 530 7.83 0.89 -32.28
N LEU A 531 8.77 0.14 -31.72
CA LEU A 531 8.71 -1.32 -31.64
C LEU A 531 7.51 -1.80 -30.85
N LEU A 532 7.24 -1.24 -29.66
CA LEU A 532 6.08 -1.65 -28.86
C LEU A 532 4.77 -1.47 -29.63
N LYS A 533 4.63 -0.32 -30.32
CA LYS A 533 3.42 0.00 -31.07
C LYS A 533 3.24 -0.92 -32.28
N SER A 534 4.32 -1.20 -33.01
CA SER A 534 4.28 -2.08 -34.18
C SER A 534 4.11 -3.56 -33.81
N HIS A 535 4.80 -4.04 -32.78
CA HIS A 535 4.68 -5.41 -32.29
C HIS A 535 3.23 -5.73 -31.86
N ARG A 536 2.62 -4.86 -31.05
CA ARG A 536 1.19 -5.02 -30.68
C ARG A 536 0.26 -4.99 -31.90
N ALA A 537 0.62 -4.28 -32.97
CA ALA A 537 -0.20 -4.23 -34.17
C ALA A 537 -0.14 -5.55 -34.96
N ILE A 538 1.03 -6.16 -35.11
CA ILE A 538 1.13 -7.46 -35.81
C ILE A 538 0.45 -8.57 -35.00
N GLU A 539 0.57 -8.55 -33.68
CA GLU A 539 -0.15 -9.48 -32.79
C GLU A 539 -1.67 -9.37 -32.94
N SER A 540 -2.20 -8.16 -33.17
CA SER A 540 -3.65 -7.94 -33.26
C SER A 540 -4.35 -8.67 -34.42
N ILE A 541 -3.59 -9.12 -35.43
CA ILE A 541 -4.12 -9.89 -36.56
C ILE A 541 -3.67 -11.35 -36.57
N THR A 542 -2.68 -11.72 -35.76
CA THR A 542 -2.06 -13.05 -35.77
C THR A 542 -2.34 -13.87 -34.52
N LEU A 543 -2.65 -13.24 -33.39
CA LEU A 543 -2.95 -13.93 -32.13
C LEU A 543 -4.44 -14.19 -31.94
N ASP A 544 -4.75 -15.39 -31.45
CA ASP A 544 -6.07 -15.69 -30.91
C ASP A 544 -6.42 -14.74 -29.74
N ARG A 545 -7.71 -14.43 -29.61
CA ARG A 545 -8.20 -13.46 -28.61
C ARG A 545 -7.79 -13.83 -27.19
N GLU A 546 -7.92 -15.09 -26.78
CA GLU A 546 -7.63 -15.51 -25.41
C GLU A 546 -6.11 -15.55 -25.15
N VAL A 547 -5.30 -15.90 -26.16
CA VAL A 547 -3.84 -15.83 -26.07
C VAL A 547 -3.37 -14.39 -25.90
N ALA A 548 -3.92 -13.46 -26.68
CA ALA A 548 -3.59 -12.03 -26.57
C ALA A 548 -3.95 -11.47 -25.18
N HIS A 549 -5.13 -11.81 -24.64
CA HIS A 549 -5.53 -11.37 -23.30
C HIS A 549 -4.68 -12.01 -22.19
N LEU A 550 -4.39 -13.30 -22.27
CA LEU A 550 -3.50 -13.98 -21.32
C LEU A 550 -2.13 -13.31 -21.23
N LYS A 551 -1.59 -12.92 -22.39
CA LYS A 551 -0.32 -12.21 -22.47
C LYS A 551 -0.38 -10.82 -21.84
N ASP A 552 -1.43 -10.04 -22.13
CA ASP A 552 -1.63 -8.72 -21.51
C ASP A 552 -1.80 -8.82 -19.98
N GLU A 553 -2.41 -9.89 -19.46
CA GLU A 553 -2.47 -10.17 -18.01
C GLU A 553 -1.08 -10.48 -17.40
N MET A 554 -0.21 -11.15 -18.14
CA MET A 554 1.15 -11.51 -17.69
C MET A 554 2.16 -10.37 -17.83
N MET A 555 1.95 -9.45 -18.76
CA MET A 555 2.87 -8.35 -19.10
C MET A 555 3.32 -7.55 -17.86
N PRO A 556 2.43 -7.07 -16.95
CA PRO A 556 2.86 -6.31 -15.77
C PRO A 556 3.75 -7.14 -14.83
N ARG A 557 3.46 -8.43 -14.69
CA ARG A 557 4.29 -9.33 -13.87
C ARG A 557 5.67 -9.49 -14.49
N TYR A 558 5.75 -9.71 -15.80
CA TYR A 558 7.04 -9.84 -16.50
C TYR A 558 7.87 -8.54 -16.37
N ALA A 559 7.24 -7.38 -16.57
CA ALA A 559 7.88 -6.07 -16.40
C ALA A 559 8.42 -5.87 -14.97
N ASN A 560 7.63 -6.20 -13.94
CA ASN A 560 8.04 -6.12 -12.54
C ASN A 560 9.27 -6.99 -12.25
N MET A 561 9.34 -8.18 -12.83
CA MET A 561 10.48 -9.08 -12.64
C MET A 561 11.77 -8.50 -13.20
N ILE A 562 11.72 -7.89 -14.40
CA ILE A 562 12.88 -7.21 -14.98
C ILE A 562 13.26 -6.00 -14.13
N TYR A 563 12.30 -5.14 -13.79
CA TYR A 563 12.53 -3.93 -13.00
C TYR A 563 13.20 -4.25 -11.64
N ASN A 564 12.74 -5.33 -10.98
CA ASN A 564 13.22 -5.76 -9.67
C ASN A 564 14.51 -6.62 -9.71
N GLY A 565 15.07 -6.91 -10.89
CA GLY A 565 16.33 -7.67 -11.02
C GLY A 565 16.20 -9.19 -11.09
N TYR A 566 15.00 -9.73 -11.26
CA TYR A 566 14.71 -11.17 -11.33
C TYR A 566 14.88 -11.76 -12.74
N TRP A 567 15.77 -11.20 -13.57
CA TRP A 567 16.00 -11.73 -14.92
C TRP A 567 16.44 -13.19 -14.92
N TRP A 568 17.21 -13.65 -13.94
CA TRP A 568 17.70 -15.03 -13.90
C TRP A 568 16.77 -16.02 -13.18
N SER A 569 15.65 -15.54 -12.64
CA SER A 569 14.71 -16.33 -11.85
C SER A 569 14.04 -17.45 -12.68
N PRO A 570 13.69 -18.59 -12.04
CA PRO A 570 12.98 -19.68 -12.72
C PRO A 570 11.63 -19.27 -13.30
N GLU A 571 10.85 -18.49 -12.56
CA GLU A 571 9.50 -18.10 -12.95
C GLU A 571 9.48 -17.13 -14.13
N ARG A 572 10.53 -16.29 -14.32
CA ARG A 572 10.70 -15.50 -15.55
C ARG A 572 11.02 -16.40 -16.74
N LYS A 573 11.84 -17.44 -16.59
CA LYS A 573 12.13 -18.42 -17.65
C LYS A 573 10.88 -19.16 -18.12
N VAL A 574 10.01 -19.55 -17.18
CA VAL A 574 8.72 -20.18 -17.50
C VAL A 574 7.82 -19.20 -18.26
N LEU A 575 7.73 -17.94 -17.81
CA LEU A 575 6.96 -16.93 -18.54
C LEU A 575 7.52 -16.66 -19.93
N GLN A 576 8.85 -16.58 -20.10
CA GLN A 576 9.47 -16.38 -21.41
C GLN A 576 9.14 -17.54 -22.37
N ALA A 577 9.16 -18.79 -21.90
CA ALA A 577 8.79 -19.92 -22.74
C ALA A 577 7.34 -19.84 -23.24
N LEU A 578 6.42 -19.39 -22.39
CA LEU A 578 5.03 -19.13 -22.79
C LEU A 578 4.94 -17.99 -23.81
N ILE A 579 5.66 -16.89 -23.57
CA ILE A 579 5.71 -15.74 -24.48
C ILE A 579 6.29 -16.15 -25.83
N ASP A 580 7.41 -16.87 -25.86
CA ASP A 580 8.05 -17.32 -27.10
C ASP A 580 7.13 -18.26 -27.91
N GLU A 581 6.39 -19.16 -27.24
CA GLU A 581 5.38 -20.00 -27.89
C GLU A 581 4.27 -19.15 -28.53
N SER A 582 3.83 -18.08 -27.85
CA SER A 582 2.81 -17.18 -28.39
C SER A 582 3.29 -16.42 -29.62
N GLN A 583 4.60 -16.29 -29.85
CA GLN A 583 5.14 -15.53 -30.96
C GLN A 583 5.26 -16.33 -32.26
N ILE A 584 5.11 -17.66 -32.24
CA ILE A 584 5.21 -18.51 -33.45
C ILE A 584 4.37 -18.01 -34.65
N PRO A 585 3.08 -17.60 -34.49
CA PRO A 585 2.26 -17.10 -35.60
C PRO A 585 2.48 -15.60 -35.89
N VAL A 586 3.32 -14.88 -35.16
CA VAL A 586 3.46 -13.42 -35.27
C VAL A 586 4.41 -13.08 -36.42
N ASN A 587 3.91 -13.28 -37.65
CA ASN A 587 4.63 -13.05 -38.90
C ASN A 587 3.85 -12.08 -39.80
N GLY A 588 4.53 -11.13 -40.43
CA GLY A 588 3.91 -10.22 -41.41
C GLY A 588 4.44 -8.78 -41.35
N ASN A 589 3.70 -7.84 -41.92
CA ASN A 589 4.14 -6.46 -42.10
C ASN A 589 3.24 -5.48 -41.35
N VAL A 590 3.84 -4.44 -40.76
CA VAL A 590 3.15 -3.33 -40.11
C VAL A 590 3.62 -2.01 -40.68
N SER A 591 2.69 -1.23 -41.23
CA SER A 591 2.95 0.12 -41.72
C SER A 591 2.60 1.13 -40.63
N LEU A 592 3.54 2.03 -40.32
CA LEU A 592 3.42 3.08 -39.32
C LEU A 592 3.65 4.46 -39.93
N LYS A 593 3.15 5.48 -39.22
CA LYS A 593 3.39 6.89 -39.49
C LYS A 593 3.94 7.57 -38.23
N LEU A 594 5.12 8.18 -38.33
CA LEU A 594 5.71 9.00 -37.27
C LEU A 594 5.43 10.48 -37.55
N TYR A 595 4.91 11.19 -36.55
CA TYR A 595 4.59 12.60 -36.70
C TYR A 595 4.53 13.31 -35.35
N LYS A 596 5.35 14.36 -35.16
CA LYS A 596 5.29 15.29 -34.02
C LYS A 596 5.11 14.57 -32.66
N GLY A 597 6.03 13.66 -32.36
CA GLY A 597 6.06 12.86 -31.12
C GLY A 597 5.16 11.63 -31.10
N SER A 598 4.35 11.38 -32.13
CA SER A 598 3.40 10.27 -32.17
C SER A 598 3.81 9.14 -33.10
N VAL A 599 3.40 7.91 -32.73
CA VAL A 599 3.47 6.71 -33.58
C VAL A 599 2.04 6.23 -33.87
N SER A 600 1.63 6.29 -35.13
CA SER A 600 0.32 5.83 -35.59
C SER A 600 0.44 4.56 -36.41
N VAL A 601 -0.38 3.55 -36.10
CA VAL A 601 -0.51 2.35 -36.95
C VAL A 601 -1.41 2.68 -38.13
N VAL A 602 -0.91 2.48 -39.34
CA VAL A 602 -1.62 2.78 -40.60
C VAL A 602 -2.21 1.49 -41.17
N GLY A 603 -1.41 0.43 -41.20
CA GLY A 603 -1.77 -0.83 -41.84
C GLY A 603 -1.05 -1.99 -41.16
N ARG A 604 -1.57 -3.18 -41.38
CA ARG A 604 -0.99 -4.44 -40.93
C ARG A 604 -1.48 -5.56 -41.83
N SER A 605 -0.62 -6.52 -42.12
CA SER A 605 -0.97 -7.67 -42.96
C SER A 605 -0.14 -8.88 -42.58
N SER A 606 -0.75 -10.06 -42.66
CA SER A 606 -0.06 -11.34 -42.53
C SER A 606 -0.62 -12.26 -43.60
N GLN A 607 0.25 -12.82 -44.44
CA GLN A 607 -0.17 -13.72 -45.51
C GLN A 607 -0.36 -15.16 -45.02
N SER A 608 0.42 -15.56 -44.01
CA SER A 608 0.46 -16.93 -43.50
C SER A 608 -0.40 -17.15 -42.26
N ASP A 609 -0.54 -16.13 -41.40
CA ASP A 609 -1.03 -16.30 -40.03
C ASP A 609 -2.16 -15.32 -39.65
N SER A 610 -2.76 -14.64 -40.61
CA SER A 610 -3.88 -13.73 -40.32
C SER A 610 -5.11 -14.52 -39.83
N LEU A 611 -5.59 -14.16 -38.63
CA LEU A 611 -6.87 -14.59 -38.07
C LEU A 611 -7.99 -13.59 -38.39
N TYR A 612 -7.68 -12.47 -39.03
CA TYR A 612 -8.67 -11.54 -39.56
C TYR A 612 -9.26 -12.09 -40.86
N ASP A 613 -10.56 -12.36 -40.86
CA ASP A 613 -11.33 -12.83 -42.01
C ASP A 613 -12.37 -11.76 -42.40
N ALA A 614 -12.16 -11.14 -43.57
CA ALA A 614 -13.01 -10.07 -44.08
C ALA A 614 -14.43 -10.55 -44.42
N ASP A 615 -14.60 -11.83 -44.80
CA ASP A 615 -15.90 -12.39 -45.17
C ASP A 615 -16.76 -12.65 -43.92
N VAL A 616 -16.14 -12.93 -42.77
CA VAL A 616 -16.87 -13.16 -41.50
C VAL A 616 -17.28 -11.85 -40.81
N VAL A 617 -16.46 -10.79 -40.90
CA VAL A 617 -16.70 -9.53 -40.18
C VAL A 617 -17.43 -8.47 -41.00
N THR A 618 -17.72 -8.74 -42.28
CA THR A 618 -18.38 -7.77 -43.16
C THR A 618 -19.78 -7.41 -42.64
N PHE A 619 -20.17 -6.16 -42.89
CA PHE A 619 -21.56 -5.71 -42.69
C PHE A 619 -22.44 -5.92 -43.91
N GLU A 620 -21.83 -6.28 -45.05
CA GLU A 620 -22.52 -6.66 -46.28
C GLU A 620 -22.97 -8.13 -46.21
N ASP A 621 -23.64 -8.63 -47.25
CA ASP A 621 -24.02 -10.05 -47.35
C ASP A 621 -22.78 -10.95 -47.30
N ASP A 622 -22.59 -11.60 -46.15
CA ASP A 622 -21.49 -12.52 -45.83
C ASP A 622 -21.62 -13.88 -46.52
N GLN A 623 -22.65 -14.07 -47.36
CA GLN A 623 -22.98 -15.32 -48.04
C GLN A 623 -23.13 -16.51 -47.06
N GLY A 624 -23.48 -16.22 -45.80
CA GLY A 624 -23.63 -17.22 -44.74
C GLY A 624 -22.33 -17.61 -44.02
N ALA A 625 -21.27 -16.80 -44.11
CA ALA A 625 -20.02 -17.02 -43.35
C ALA A 625 -20.22 -16.99 -41.82
N TYR A 626 -21.19 -16.21 -41.31
CA TYR A 626 -21.50 -16.10 -39.89
C TYR A 626 -22.99 -16.28 -39.56
N ASN A 627 -23.32 -17.30 -38.76
CA ASN A 627 -24.70 -17.54 -38.32
C ASN A 627 -25.09 -16.64 -37.14
N GLN A 628 -25.72 -15.51 -37.44
CA GLN A 628 -26.17 -14.53 -36.43
C GLN A 628 -27.16 -15.10 -35.40
N ALA A 629 -27.89 -16.17 -35.72
CA ALA A 629 -28.86 -16.77 -34.79
C ALA A 629 -28.18 -17.38 -33.54
N ASP A 630 -26.94 -17.86 -33.67
CA ASP A 630 -26.19 -18.50 -32.58
C ASP A 630 -25.87 -17.52 -31.44
N ALA A 631 -25.74 -16.22 -31.76
CA ALA A 631 -25.49 -15.17 -30.77
C ALA A 631 -26.57 -15.14 -29.67
N GLY A 632 -27.83 -15.45 -30.02
CA GLY A 632 -28.92 -15.48 -29.05
C GLY A 632 -28.71 -16.52 -27.94
N GLY A 633 -28.20 -17.70 -28.28
CA GLY A 633 -27.84 -18.74 -27.31
C GLY A 633 -26.58 -18.38 -26.52
N PHE A 634 -25.54 -17.92 -27.21
CA PHE A 634 -24.27 -17.50 -26.61
C PHE A 634 -24.45 -16.41 -25.53
N ILE A 635 -25.23 -15.37 -25.83
CA ILE A 635 -25.51 -14.27 -24.90
C ILE A 635 -26.26 -14.80 -23.68
N LYS A 636 -27.30 -15.63 -23.88
CA LYS A 636 -28.10 -16.19 -22.77
C LYS A 636 -27.26 -17.03 -21.82
N LEU A 637 -26.32 -17.82 -22.35
CA LEU A 637 -25.42 -18.65 -21.54
C LEU A 637 -24.43 -17.81 -20.74
N ASN A 638 -23.77 -16.83 -21.37
CA ASN A 638 -22.83 -15.94 -20.67
C ASN A 638 -23.53 -15.04 -19.64
N ALA A 639 -24.76 -14.61 -19.92
CA ALA A 639 -25.58 -13.82 -18.99
C ALA A 639 -26.21 -14.65 -17.87
N LEU A 640 -26.17 -16.00 -17.94
CA LEU A 640 -26.84 -16.86 -16.95
C LEU A 640 -26.39 -16.54 -15.52
N ARG A 641 -25.08 -16.40 -15.29
CA ARG A 641 -24.54 -16.04 -13.97
C ARG A 641 -25.07 -14.70 -13.44
N LEU A 642 -25.31 -13.74 -14.35
CA LEU A 642 -25.86 -12.42 -14.01
C LEU A 642 -27.36 -12.52 -13.69
N ARG A 643 -28.09 -13.36 -14.42
CA ARG A 643 -29.52 -13.63 -14.22
C ARG A 643 -29.80 -14.39 -12.91
N LEU A 644 -28.92 -15.31 -12.54
CA LEU A 644 -29.07 -16.16 -11.36
C LEU A 644 -28.97 -15.37 -10.05
N GLY A 645 -28.05 -14.39 -9.96
CA GLY A 645 -27.80 -13.60 -8.74
C GLY A 645 -28.89 -12.59 -8.35
N ALA A 646 -29.91 -12.36 -9.19
CA ALA A 646 -30.96 -11.38 -8.91
C ALA A 646 -31.99 -11.88 -7.86
N LYS A 647 -32.41 -10.99 -6.95
CA LYS A 647 -33.36 -11.28 -5.85
C LYS A 647 -34.81 -11.42 -6.35
N ARG A 648 -35.73 -11.90 -5.51
CA ARG A 648 -37.18 -11.95 -5.80
C ARG A 648 -37.94 -10.96 -4.93
N GLY A 649 -38.78 -10.13 -5.54
CA GLY A 649 -39.60 -9.15 -4.81
C GLY A 649 -40.92 -9.75 -4.37
N VAL A 650 -41.30 -9.53 -3.12
CA VAL A 650 -42.61 -9.87 -2.57
C VAL A 650 -43.14 -8.63 -1.86
N PHE A 651 -44.35 -8.16 -2.17
CA PHE A 651 -44.96 -7.09 -1.37
C PHE A 651 -46.39 -7.38 -0.95
N ASP A 652 -46.78 -6.80 0.18
CA ASP A 652 -48.15 -6.80 0.70
C ASP A 652 -48.50 -5.43 1.28
N SER A 653 -49.79 -5.18 1.45
CA SER A 653 -50.34 -4.00 2.12
C SER A 653 -50.05 -3.91 3.63
N GLY A 654 -49.34 -4.89 4.22
CA GLY A 654 -49.02 -4.97 5.63
C GLY A 654 -48.14 -6.19 5.93
N MET A 655 -48.49 -6.96 6.98
CA MET A 655 -47.71 -8.15 7.39
C MET A 655 -48.27 -9.48 6.86
N GLY A 656 -49.46 -9.51 6.26
CA GLY A 656 -50.12 -10.75 5.84
C GLY A 656 -49.34 -11.51 4.76
N GLY A 657 -48.68 -10.78 3.87
CA GLY A 657 -47.83 -11.35 2.83
C GLY A 657 -46.64 -12.17 3.33
N LEU A 658 -46.27 -12.04 4.61
CA LEU A 658 -45.22 -12.88 5.22
C LEU A 658 -45.61 -14.37 5.24
N THR A 659 -46.90 -14.71 5.19
CA THR A 659 -47.36 -16.10 5.02
C THR A 659 -46.99 -16.65 3.64
N VAL A 660 -47.16 -15.84 2.59
CA VAL A 660 -46.73 -16.18 1.21
C VAL A 660 -45.22 -16.29 1.14
N LEU A 661 -44.49 -15.38 1.77
CA LEU A 661 -43.03 -15.45 1.85
C LEU A 661 -42.56 -16.71 2.58
N ALA A 662 -43.19 -17.08 3.70
CA ALA A 662 -42.87 -18.29 4.45
C ALA A 662 -43.05 -19.54 3.56
N ALA A 663 -44.16 -19.61 2.83
CA ALA A 663 -44.40 -20.68 1.87
C ALA A 663 -43.39 -20.69 0.72
N LEU A 664 -43.07 -19.52 0.14
CA LEU A 664 -42.05 -19.39 -0.91
C LEU A 664 -40.68 -19.88 -0.43
N ARG A 665 -40.25 -19.51 0.78
CA ARG A 665 -38.98 -19.97 1.35
C ARG A 665 -38.94 -21.46 1.61
N LYS A 666 -40.09 -22.09 1.89
CA LYS A 666 -40.19 -23.54 2.05
C LYS A 666 -39.98 -24.27 0.72
N HIS A 667 -40.56 -23.76 -0.37
CA HIS A 667 -40.45 -24.37 -1.70
C HIS A 667 -39.21 -23.93 -2.49
N LEU A 668 -38.63 -22.77 -2.16
CA LEU A 668 -37.42 -22.18 -2.76
C LEU A 668 -36.40 -21.79 -1.69
N PRO A 669 -35.81 -22.77 -0.96
CA PRO A 669 -34.95 -22.49 0.19
C PRO A 669 -33.63 -21.80 -0.18
N ALA A 670 -33.21 -21.87 -1.45
CA ALA A 670 -31.97 -21.26 -1.94
C ALA A 670 -32.13 -19.87 -2.57
N GLU A 671 -33.37 -19.36 -2.66
CA GLU A 671 -33.63 -18.07 -3.28
C GLU A 671 -33.50 -16.90 -2.30
N ASN A 672 -32.94 -15.80 -2.80
CA ASN A 672 -32.88 -14.55 -2.06
C ASN A 672 -34.16 -13.74 -2.30
N PHE A 673 -34.75 -13.20 -1.23
CA PHE A 673 -35.99 -12.43 -1.28
C PHE A 673 -35.80 -11.00 -0.77
N VAL A 674 -36.58 -10.08 -1.33
CA VAL A 674 -36.85 -8.77 -0.75
C VAL A 674 -38.34 -8.71 -0.47
N TYR A 675 -38.72 -8.58 0.80
CA TYR A 675 -40.10 -8.44 1.23
C TYR A 675 -40.40 -6.99 1.58
N LEU A 676 -41.47 -6.43 1.04
CA LEU A 676 -41.97 -5.11 1.40
C LEU A 676 -43.37 -5.21 2.04
N GLY A 677 -43.50 -4.74 3.28
CA GLY A 677 -44.78 -4.54 3.94
C GLY A 677 -45.18 -3.07 3.96
N ASP A 678 -46.26 -2.71 3.26
CA ASP A 678 -46.76 -1.33 3.22
C ASP A 678 -47.65 -0.97 4.43
N THR A 679 -47.07 -1.03 5.62
CA THR A 679 -47.74 -0.80 6.91
C THR A 679 -48.30 0.63 7.07
N ALA A 680 -47.70 1.65 6.45
CA ALA A 680 -48.16 3.04 6.50
C ALA A 680 -49.54 3.23 5.85
N ARG A 681 -49.86 2.45 4.82
CA ARG A 681 -51.05 2.62 3.97
C ARG A 681 -52.07 1.48 4.14
N LEU A 682 -51.82 0.57 5.10
CA LEU A 682 -52.73 -0.48 5.55
C LEU A 682 -54.04 0.10 6.13
N PRO A 683 -55.21 -0.55 5.95
CA PRO A 683 -55.48 -1.67 5.06
C PRO A 683 -55.86 -1.20 3.66
N TYR A 684 -55.40 -1.92 2.62
CA TYR A 684 -55.86 -1.71 1.24
C TYR A 684 -57.34 -2.10 1.06
N GLY A 685 -57.82 -3.04 1.88
CA GLY A 685 -59.17 -3.62 1.78
C GLY A 685 -60.34 -2.64 1.97
N THR A 686 -60.08 -1.39 2.39
CA THR A 686 -61.09 -0.32 2.53
C THR A 686 -60.90 0.82 1.53
N LYS A 687 -59.91 0.73 0.63
CA LYS A 687 -59.57 1.78 -0.34
C LYS A 687 -60.22 1.52 -1.70
N SER A 688 -60.32 2.57 -2.52
CA SER A 688 -60.81 2.47 -3.90
C SER A 688 -59.82 1.73 -4.81
N PRO A 689 -60.29 1.06 -5.88
CA PRO A 689 -59.41 0.36 -6.83
C PRO A 689 -58.27 1.24 -7.37
N ALA A 690 -58.57 2.49 -7.75
CA ALA A 690 -57.55 3.43 -8.25
C ALA A 690 -56.45 3.73 -7.21
N THR A 691 -56.84 3.87 -5.94
CA THR A 691 -55.88 4.09 -4.84
C THR A 691 -55.01 2.87 -4.63
N VAL A 692 -55.60 1.67 -4.64
CA VAL A 692 -54.88 0.40 -4.50
C VAL A 692 -53.88 0.21 -5.64
N THR A 693 -54.26 0.48 -6.88
CA THR A 693 -53.35 0.38 -8.04
C THR A 693 -52.17 1.34 -7.90
N ARG A 694 -52.38 2.57 -7.44
CA ARG A 694 -51.30 3.54 -7.20
C ARG A 694 -50.34 3.07 -6.11
N TYR A 695 -50.84 2.63 -4.96
CA TYR A 695 -49.98 2.14 -3.87
C TYR A 695 -49.22 0.87 -4.25
N ALA A 696 -49.87 -0.06 -4.94
CA ALA A 696 -49.24 -1.27 -5.46
C ALA A 696 -48.14 -0.95 -6.48
N SER A 697 -48.32 0.07 -7.32
CA SER A 697 -47.30 0.54 -8.28
C SER A 697 -46.08 1.10 -7.56
N ALA A 698 -46.27 1.94 -6.54
CA ALA A 698 -45.17 2.50 -5.75
C ALA A 698 -44.35 1.41 -5.02
N ALA A 699 -45.05 0.45 -4.39
CA ALA A 699 -44.42 -0.71 -3.74
C ALA A 699 -43.64 -1.58 -4.74
N ALA A 700 -44.23 -1.83 -5.92
CA ALA A 700 -43.59 -2.61 -6.97
C ALA A 700 -42.33 -1.90 -7.53
N THR A 701 -42.40 -0.60 -7.81
CA THR A 701 -41.25 0.20 -8.28
C THR A 701 -40.08 0.08 -7.31
N THR A 702 -40.33 0.24 -6.01
CA THR A 702 -39.28 0.14 -4.97
C THR A 702 -38.57 -1.21 -4.94
N LEU A 703 -39.28 -2.29 -5.26
CA LEU A 703 -38.69 -3.62 -5.39
C LEU A 703 -37.96 -3.81 -6.72
N VAL A 704 -38.50 -3.27 -7.82
CA VAL A 704 -37.89 -3.34 -9.16
C VAL A 704 -36.57 -2.56 -9.21
N ASP A 705 -36.52 -1.38 -8.60
CA ASP A 705 -35.30 -0.57 -8.49
C ASP A 705 -34.19 -1.26 -7.69
N ARG A 706 -34.55 -2.24 -6.84
CA ARG A 706 -33.62 -3.14 -6.13
C ARG A 706 -33.21 -4.37 -6.94
N GLY A 707 -33.53 -4.42 -8.24
CA GLY A 707 -33.02 -5.42 -9.17
C GLY A 707 -33.65 -6.81 -9.03
N VAL A 708 -34.96 -6.89 -8.74
CA VAL A 708 -35.64 -8.20 -8.64
C VAL A 708 -35.88 -8.85 -10.00
N LYS A 709 -35.74 -10.18 -10.07
CA LYS A 709 -36.00 -10.99 -11.29
C LYS A 709 -37.43 -11.51 -11.42
N ALA A 710 -38.23 -11.36 -10.37
CA ALA A 710 -39.66 -11.68 -10.34
C ALA A 710 -40.35 -10.91 -9.22
N LEU A 711 -41.63 -10.59 -9.41
CA LEU A 711 -42.44 -9.85 -8.44
C LEU A 711 -43.69 -10.65 -8.04
N VAL A 712 -43.91 -10.83 -6.73
CA VAL A 712 -45.10 -11.46 -6.17
C VAL A 712 -45.92 -10.43 -5.40
N ILE A 713 -47.16 -10.23 -5.81
CA ILE A 713 -48.14 -9.40 -5.12
C ILE A 713 -48.83 -10.25 -4.04
N ALA A 714 -48.27 -10.30 -2.84
CA ALA A 714 -48.76 -11.09 -1.71
C ALA A 714 -49.96 -10.46 -0.97
N CYS A 715 -50.83 -9.79 -1.73
CA CYS A 715 -52.07 -9.15 -1.25
C CYS A 715 -53.21 -9.47 -2.22
N ASN A 716 -54.31 -10.02 -1.72
CA ASN A 716 -55.47 -10.38 -2.55
C ASN A 716 -56.16 -9.13 -3.12
N THR A 717 -56.29 -8.07 -2.31
CA THR A 717 -56.89 -6.80 -2.75
C THR A 717 -56.01 -6.15 -3.84
N ALA A 718 -54.69 -6.11 -3.65
CA ALA A 718 -53.80 -5.55 -4.67
C ALA A 718 -53.75 -6.42 -5.93
N SER A 719 -53.72 -7.75 -5.80
CA SER A 719 -53.77 -8.68 -6.94
C SER A 719 -55.06 -8.51 -7.74
N ALA A 720 -56.19 -8.27 -7.08
CA ALA A 720 -57.48 -8.10 -7.72
C ALA A 720 -57.57 -6.85 -8.61
N PHE A 721 -56.90 -5.75 -8.23
CA PHE A 721 -57.04 -4.46 -8.93
C PHE A 721 -55.79 -4.01 -9.70
N ALA A 722 -54.60 -4.44 -9.29
CA ALA A 722 -53.33 -3.91 -9.80
C ALA A 722 -52.55 -4.89 -10.68
N LEU A 723 -52.82 -6.21 -10.65
CA LEU A 723 -51.98 -7.22 -11.31
C LEU A 723 -51.75 -6.92 -12.81
N GLN A 724 -52.82 -6.65 -13.57
CA GLN A 724 -52.70 -6.36 -15.01
C GLN A 724 -51.91 -5.08 -15.29
N ALA A 725 -52.08 -4.04 -14.45
CA ALA A 725 -51.36 -2.78 -14.60
C ALA A 725 -49.86 -2.98 -14.35
N LEU A 726 -49.49 -3.73 -13.31
CA LEU A 726 -48.10 -4.02 -12.97
C LEU A 726 -47.42 -4.94 -14.01
N GLN A 727 -48.13 -5.95 -14.52
CA GLN A 727 -47.63 -6.79 -15.61
C GLN A 727 -47.30 -5.99 -16.87
N LYS A 728 -48.14 -5.00 -17.20
CA LYS A 728 -47.89 -4.11 -18.33
C LYS A 728 -46.75 -3.12 -18.05
N GLN A 729 -46.70 -2.57 -16.85
CA GLN A 729 -45.70 -1.57 -16.45
C GLN A 729 -44.28 -2.13 -16.44
N PHE A 730 -44.09 -3.36 -15.95
CA PHE A 730 -42.77 -3.94 -15.73
C PHE A 730 -42.37 -5.00 -16.76
N ALA A 731 -43.10 -5.16 -17.87
CA ALA A 731 -42.73 -6.12 -18.92
C ALA A 731 -41.27 -5.88 -19.39
N PRO A 732 -40.43 -6.93 -19.50
CA PRO A 732 -40.76 -8.36 -19.47
C PRO A 732 -40.66 -9.05 -18.09
N LEU A 733 -40.57 -8.32 -16.97
CA LEU A 733 -40.49 -8.90 -15.62
C LEU A 733 -41.75 -9.75 -15.31
N PRO A 734 -41.60 -11.00 -14.84
CA PRO A 734 -42.73 -11.81 -14.43
C PRO A 734 -43.35 -11.25 -13.13
N VAL A 735 -44.63 -10.88 -13.22
CA VAL A 735 -45.43 -10.39 -12.08
C VAL A 735 -46.58 -11.35 -11.79
N PHE A 736 -46.65 -11.78 -10.53
CA PHE A 736 -47.51 -12.84 -10.03
C PHE A 736 -48.50 -12.32 -8.99
N GLY A 737 -49.76 -12.78 -9.02
CA GLY A 737 -50.78 -12.44 -8.03
C GLY A 737 -51.34 -13.68 -7.33
N VAL A 738 -52.00 -13.47 -6.19
CA VAL A 738 -52.50 -14.57 -5.31
C VAL A 738 -53.91 -15.06 -5.64
N VAL A 739 -54.68 -14.33 -6.45
CA VAL A 739 -56.11 -14.65 -6.70
C VAL A 739 -56.26 -15.89 -7.57
N GLU A 740 -55.56 -15.94 -8.70
CA GLU A 740 -55.67 -17.04 -9.66
C GLU A 740 -55.19 -18.39 -9.06
N PRO A 741 -54.02 -18.47 -8.38
CA PRO A 741 -53.60 -19.70 -7.71
C PRO A 741 -54.59 -20.18 -6.65
N GLY A 742 -55.13 -19.27 -5.83
CA GLY A 742 -56.11 -19.60 -4.80
C GLY A 742 -57.44 -20.10 -5.38
N ALA A 743 -57.90 -19.50 -6.48
CA ALA A 743 -59.12 -19.94 -7.18
C ALA A 743 -58.95 -21.35 -7.78
N GLN A 744 -57.82 -21.63 -8.43
CA GLN A 744 -57.54 -22.94 -9.00
C GLN A 744 -57.51 -24.05 -7.94
N ALA A 745 -56.86 -23.78 -6.80
CA ALA A 745 -56.79 -24.72 -5.70
C ALA A 745 -58.17 -24.98 -5.06
N ALA A 746 -58.97 -23.92 -4.86
CA ALA A 746 -60.33 -24.07 -4.34
C ALA A 746 -61.26 -24.80 -5.31
N ALA A 747 -61.14 -24.56 -6.62
CA ALA A 747 -61.90 -25.30 -7.62
C ALA A 747 -61.52 -26.79 -7.65
N LEU A 748 -60.24 -27.12 -7.49
CA LEU A 748 -59.78 -28.50 -7.38
C LEU A 748 -60.34 -29.18 -6.12
N ALA A 749 -60.27 -28.51 -4.98
CA ALA A 749 -60.81 -29.02 -3.71
C ALA A 749 -62.33 -29.26 -3.79
N ALA A 750 -63.09 -28.32 -4.38
CA ALA A 750 -64.53 -28.47 -4.56
C ALA A 750 -64.90 -29.63 -5.50
N ARG A 751 -64.12 -29.84 -6.57
CA ARG A 751 -64.29 -31.01 -7.45
C ARG A 751 -63.96 -32.32 -6.75
N GLN A 752 -62.97 -32.35 -5.86
CA GLN A 752 -62.60 -33.52 -5.07
C GLN A 752 -63.64 -33.86 -4.00
N ALA A 753 -64.24 -32.85 -3.37
CA ALA A 753 -65.34 -33.04 -2.43
C ALA A 753 -66.57 -33.68 -3.09
N ALA A 754 -66.79 -33.39 -4.38
CA ALA A 754 -67.82 -34.01 -5.23
C ALA A 754 -69.26 -33.93 -4.70
N ASP A 755 -69.55 -32.97 -3.81
CA ASP A 755 -70.86 -32.78 -3.19
C ASP A 755 -71.73 -31.70 -3.88
N GLY A 756 -71.17 -30.97 -4.85
CA GLY A 756 -71.84 -29.89 -5.57
C GLY A 756 -72.11 -28.63 -4.73
N SER A 757 -71.61 -28.56 -3.49
CA SER A 757 -71.87 -27.46 -2.54
C SER A 757 -71.14 -26.15 -2.88
N GLY A 758 -70.17 -26.21 -3.80
CA GLY A 758 -69.44 -25.06 -4.30
C GLY A 758 -68.30 -24.59 -3.39
N VAL A 759 -68.02 -23.28 -3.39
CA VAL A 759 -66.90 -22.68 -2.63
C VAL A 759 -67.36 -21.47 -1.83
N LEU A 760 -66.96 -21.40 -0.56
CA LEU A 760 -67.07 -20.20 0.27
C LEU A 760 -65.76 -19.42 0.28
N VAL A 761 -65.77 -18.19 -0.21
CA VAL A 761 -64.63 -17.27 -0.20
C VAL A 761 -64.75 -16.32 0.99
N LEU A 762 -63.80 -16.43 1.93
CA LEU A 762 -63.64 -15.52 3.06
C LEU A 762 -62.57 -14.49 2.70
N ALA A 763 -62.94 -13.21 2.51
CA ALA A 763 -61.97 -12.19 2.10
C ALA A 763 -62.28 -10.80 2.68
N THR A 764 -61.43 -9.82 2.36
CA THR A 764 -61.69 -8.41 2.68
C THR A 764 -62.89 -7.89 1.90
N GLU A 765 -63.53 -6.84 2.42
CA GLU A 765 -64.70 -6.22 1.79
C GLU A 765 -64.43 -5.79 0.34
N SER A 766 -63.32 -5.10 0.09
CA SER A 766 -62.94 -4.70 -1.27
C SER A 766 -62.66 -5.89 -2.21
N THR A 767 -62.12 -7.01 -1.71
CA THR A 767 -61.93 -8.23 -2.53
C THR A 767 -63.26 -8.88 -2.91
N ILE A 768 -64.19 -8.99 -1.95
CA ILE A 768 -65.52 -9.57 -2.19
C ILE A 768 -66.34 -8.68 -3.12
N ASN A 769 -66.41 -7.37 -2.86
CA ASN A 769 -67.16 -6.41 -3.67
C ASN A 769 -66.54 -6.27 -5.07
N GLY A 770 -65.21 -6.38 -5.17
CA GLY A 770 -64.48 -6.38 -6.44
C GLY A 770 -64.72 -7.63 -7.29
N GLY A 771 -65.31 -8.70 -6.74
CA GLY A 771 -65.73 -9.90 -7.48
C GLY A 771 -64.59 -10.74 -8.06
N ALA A 772 -63.35 -10.56 -7.61
CA ALA A 772 -62.17 -11.13 -8.27
C ALA A 772 -62.15 -12.67 -8.19
N TYR A 773 -62.38 -13.24 -7.00
CA TYR A 773 -62.49 -14.68 -6.83
C TYR A 773 -63.74 -15.26 -7.48
N GLN A 774 -64.85 -14.54 -7.48
CA GLN A 774 -66.09 -14.96 -8.14
C GLN A 774 -65.88 -15.11 -9.64
N ARG A 775 -65.24 -14.13 -10.29
CA ARG A 775 -64.88 -14.23 -11.72
C ARG A 775 -63.92 -15.39 -11.99
N ALA A 776 -62.88 -15.54 -11.17
CA ALA A 776 -61.88 -16.60 -11.34
C ALA A 776 -62.46 -18.00 -11.11
N LEU A 777 -63.36 -18.18 -10.14
CA LEU A 777 -63.96 -19.48 -9.82
C LEU A 777 -65.11 -19.86 -10.75
N MET A 778 -65.91 -18.89 -11.23
CA MET A 778 -67.04 -19.16 -12.13
C MET A 778 -66.60 -19.86 -13.43
N THR A 779 -65.41 -19.53 -13.95
CA THR A 779 -64.86 -20.18 -15.15
C THR A 779 -64.37 -21.61 -14.86
N MET A 780 -64.09 -21.94 -13.60
CA MET A 780 -63.51 -23.23 -13.19
C MET A 780 -64.53 -24.21 -12.60
N LEU A 781 -65.67 -23.73 -12.08
CA LEU A 781 -66.57 -24.54 -11.24
C LEU A 781 -67.77 -25.19 -11.95
N ALA A 782 -67.83 -25.23 -13.29
CA ALA A 782 -68.85 -25.96 -14.06
C ALA A 782 -70.32 -25.77 -13.59
N GLY A 783 -70.65 -24.57 -13.07
CA GLY A 783 -72.00 -24.24 -12.58
C GLY A 783 -72.24 -24.41 -11.07
N GLN A 784 -71.26 -24.85 -10.27
CA GLN A 784 -71.36 -24.86 -8.81
C GLN A 784 -71.39 -23.43 -8.22
N PRO A 785 -72.09 -23.19 -7.10
CA PRO A 785 -72.23 -21.86 -6.51
C PRO A 785 -70.92 -21.35 -5.88
N VAL A 786 -70.69 -20.04 -5.96
CA VAL A 786 -69.58 -19.34 -5.29
C VAL A 786 -70.16 -18.34 -4.31
N TYR A 787 -69.89 -18.54 -3.01
CA TYR A 787 -70.36 -17.67 -1.94
C TYR A 787 -69.23 -16.74 -1.50
N GLY A 788 -69.50 -15.45 -1.39
CA GLY A 788 -68.55 -14.47 -0.86
C GLY A 788 -68.97 -13.98 0.52
N ARG A 789 -68.06 -13.99 1.48
CA ARG A 789 -68.28 -13.41 2.82
C ARG A 789 -67.14 -12.46 3.16
N ALA A 790 -67.52 -11.19 3.37
CA ALA A 790 -66.58 -10.17 3.81
C ALA A 790 -66.30 -10.33 5.31
N CYS A 791 -65.02 -10.26 5.69
CA CYS A 791 -64.54 -10.45 7.05
C CYS A 791 -63.77 -9.20 7.53
N PRO A 792 -64.45 -8.07 7.80
CA PRO A 792 -63.80 -6.76 8.00
C PRO A 792 -62.89 -6.69 9.23
N LEU A 793 -63.18 -7.46 10.29
CA LEU A 793 -62.41 -7.42 11.54
C LEU A 793 -61.18 -8.35 11.54
N TRP A 794 -61.09 -9.29 10.61
CA TRP A 794 -60.10 -10.37 10.68
C TRP A 794 -58.66 -9.88 10.43
N VAL A 795 -58.48 -8.92 9.53
CA VAL A 795 -57.15 -8.32 9.28
C VAL A 795 -56.64 -7.62 10.53
N THR A 796 -57.49 -6.79 11.16
CA THR A 796 -57.14 -6.09 12.40
C THR A 796 -56.80 -7.06 13.52
N LEU A 797 -57.58 -8.14 13.67
CA LEU A 797 -57.29 -9.18 14.66
C LEU A 797 -55.94 -9.87 14.40
N ALA A 798 -55.65 -10.19 13.14
CA ALA A 798 -54.40 -10.87 12.77
C ALA A 798 -53.17 -9.97 13.05
N GLU A 799 -53.29 -8.67 12.78
CA GLU A 799 -52.24 -7.67 13.00
C GLU A 799 -52.01 -7.32 14.49
N GLN A 800 -52.85 -7.79 15.42
CA GLN A 800 -52.57 -7.68 16.86
C GLN A 800 -51.60 -8.77 17.37
N GLY A 801 -51.31 -9.79 16.56
CA GLY A 801 -50.48 -10.92 16.98
C GLY A 801 -51.22 -11.86 17.93
N PRO A 802 -50.54 -12.54 18.88
CA PRO A 802 -51.16 -13.46 19.83
C PRO A 802 -52.17 -12.74 20.74
N VAL A 803 -53.45 -12.87 20.42
CA VAL A 803 -54.59 -12.36 21.20
C VAL A 803 -55.36 -13.51 21.84
N ASP A 804 -56.24 -13.21 22.80
CA ASP A 804 -57.09 -14.19 23.49
C ASP A 804 -57.86 -15.06 22.49
N ARG A 805 -57.61 -16.37 22.55
CA ARG A 805 -58.18 -17.40 21.67
C ARG A 805 -59.70 -17.40 21.70
N GLN A 806 -60.32 -17.17 22.85
CA GLN A 806 -61.77 -17.21 23.00
C GLN A 806 -62.45 -15.99 22.33
N PHE A 807 -61.80 -14.82 22.43
CA PHE A 807 -62.26 -13.61 21.75
C PHE A 807 -62.17 -13.76 20.23
N VAL A 808 -61.03 -14.22 19.70
CA VAL A 808 -60.85 -14.47 18.26
C VAL A 808 -61.87 -15.47 17.75
N GLN A 809 -62.02 -16.61 18.42
CA GLN A 809 -62.98 -17.66 18.03
C GLN A 809 -64.41 -17.13 17.95
N THR A 810 -64.82 -16.24 18.87
CA THR A 810 -66.15 -15.61 18.84
C THR A 810 -66.35 -14.74 17.59
N VAL A 811 -65.35 -13.95 17.20
CA VAL A 811 -65.43 -13.10 16.00
C VAL A 811 -65.41 -13.93 14.71
N LEU A 812 -64.61 -15.00 14.66
CA LEU A 812 -64.59 -15.94 13.53
C LEU A 812 -65.96 -16.62 13.38
N ALA A 813 -66.51 -17.19 14.47
CA ALA A 813 -67.81 -17.85 14.47
C ALA A 813 -68.95 -16.90 14.07
N HIS A 814 -68.91 -15.64 14.54
CA HIS A 814 -69.88 -14.62 14.11
C HIS A 814 -69.83 -14.39 12.59
N SER A 815 -68.63 -14.33 12.01
CA SER A 815 -68.44 -14.07 10.58
C SER A 815 -68.88 -15.26 9.70
N LEU A 816 -68.90 -16.47 10.27
CA LEU A 816 -69.30 -17.71 9.59
C LEU A 816 -70.78 -18.08 9.78
N ARG A 817 -71.58 -17.28 10.48
CA ARG A 817 -73.02 -17.56 10.67
C ARG A 817 -73.71 -17.82 9.34
N GLY A 818 -74.45 -18.93 9.27
CA GLY A 818 -75.14 -19.39 8.07
C GLY A 818 -74.30 -20.27 7.14
N PHE A 819 -73.00 -20.43 7.41
CA PHE A 819 -72.10 -21.30 6.63
C PHE A 819 -71.40 -22.39 7.46
N THR A 820 -71.49 -22.33 8.78
CA THR A 820 -70.92 -23.36 9.68
C THR A 820 -71.63 -24.70 9.57
N ILE A 821 -72.97 -24.69 9.51
CA ILE A 821 -73.81 -25.90 9.44
C ILE A 821 -74.16 -26.26 7.99
N SER A 822 -74.67 -25.30 7.22
CA SER A 822 -75.22 -25.49 5.87
C SER A 822 -74.39 -24.85 4.75
N GLY A 823 -73.07 -24.71 4.95
CA GLY A 823 -72.17 -24.07 3.99
C GLY A 823 -71.46 -25.04 3.04
N PRO A 824 -70.71 -24.53 2.06
CA PRO A 824 -69.87 -25.34 1.17
C PRO A 824 -68.80 -26.14 1.94
N SER A 825 -68.48 -27.34 1.49
CA SER A 825 -67.39 -28.17 2.03
C SER A 825 -66.00 -27.64 1.70
N THR A 826 -65.89 -26.69 0.78
CA THR A 826 -64.63 -26.01 0.44
C THR A 826 -64.66 -24.54 0.84
N VAL A 827 -63.69 -24.12 1.65
CA VAL A 827 -63.53 -22.74 2.14
C VAL A 827 -62.21 -22.17 1.68
N LEU A 828 -62.24 -21.09 0.92
CA LEU A 828 -61.05 -20.38 0.45
C LEU A 828 -60.74 -19.17 1.34
N LEU A 829 -59.53 -19.14 1.89
CA LEU A 829 -58.98 -17.99 2.60
C LEU A 829 -58.49 -16.94 1.59
N GLY A 830 -59.40 -16.07 1.16
CA GLY A 830 -59.20 -15.01 0.18
C GLY A 830 -58.49 -13.76 0.70
N CYS A 831 -57.68 -13.87 1.76
CA CYS A 831 -56.79 -12.83 2.27
C CYS A 831 -55.54 -13.47 2.89
N THR A 832 -54.35 -12.97 2.59
CA THR A 832 -53.07 -13.48 3.10
C THR A 832 -52.87 -13.32 4.62
N HIS A 833 -53.69 -12.51 5.30
CA HIS A 833 -53.72 -12.46 6.77
C HIS A 833 -54.45 -13.65 7.39
N PHE A 834 -55.42 -14.26 6.71
CA PHE A 834 -56.35 -15.24 7.31
C PHE A 834 -55.76 -16.63 7.61
N PRO A 835 -54.67 -17.11 6.97
CA PRO A 835 -54.07 -18.40 7.30
C PRO A 835 -53.68 -18.55 8.76
N VAL A 836 -53.37 -17.46 9.47
CA VAL A 836 -53.08 -17.51 10.91
C VAL A 836 -54.26 -18.00 11.76
N PHE A 837 -55.48 -17.93 11.23
CA PHE A 837 -56.70 -18.41 11.88
C PHE A 837 -57.08 -19.82 11.44
N GLN A 838 -56.39 -20.43 10.47
CA GLN A 838 -56.73 -21.73 9.93
C GLN A 838 -56.89 -22.82 11.01
N PRO A 839 -56.02 -22.93 12.04
CA PRO A 839 -56.23 -23.92 13.10
C PRO A 839 -57.54 -23.72 13.88
N LEU A 840 -57.91 -22.47 14.15
CA LEU A 840 -59.16 -22.12 14.83
C LEU A 840 -60.38 -22.37 13.95
N LEU A 841 -60.29 -22.02 12.67
CA LEU A 841 -61.35 -22.28 11.69
C LEU A 841 -61.57 -23.78 11.53
N GLN A 842 -60.50 -24.58 11.46
CA GLN A 842 -60.60 -26.03 11.38
C GLN A 842 -61.27 -26.58 12.63
N THR A 843 -60.87 -26.14 13.83
CA THR A 843 -61.53 -26.53 15.09
C THR A 843 -63.03 -26.21 15.06
N LEU A 844 -63.40 -25.00 14.62
CA LEU A 844 -64.80 -24.58 14.53
C LEU A 844 -65.64 -25.45 13.58
N PHE A 845 -65.08 -25.86 12.43
CA PHE A 845 -65.78 -26.76 11.51
C PHE A 845 -65.83 -28.19 12.04
N ASP A 846 -64.72 -28.69 12.59
CA ASP A 846 -64.61 -30.04 13.13
C ASP A 846 -65.57 -30.26 14.31
N GLU A 847 -65.76 -29.26 15.18
CA GLU A 847 -66.72 -29.32 16.30
C GLU A 847 -68.17 -29.54 15.82
N VAL A 848 -68.56 -28.85 14.74
CA VAL A 848 -69.92 -28.94 14.17
C VAL A 848 -70.11 -30.22 13.35
N THR A 849 -69.05 -30.71 12.68
CA THR A 849 -69.06 -32.02 12.02
C THR A 849 -69.13 -33.15 13.06
N ALA A 850 -68.39 -33.03 14.18
CA ALA A 850 -68.38 -34.03 15.26
C ALA A 850 -69.70 -34.07 16.05
N SER A 851 -70.43 -32.96 16.15
CA SER A 851 -71.77 -32.94 16.77
C SER A 851 -72.87 -33.53 15.88
N GLY A 852 -72.55 -33.89 14.62
CA GLY A 852 -73.51 -34.41 13.64
C GLY A 852 -74.42 -33.34 13.04
N GLU A 853 -74.16 -32.06 13.31
CA GLU A 853 -74.91 -30.94 12.75
C GLU A 853 -74.55 -30.66 11.28
N ARG A 854 -73.38 -31.13 10.82
CA ARG A 854 -72.89 -30.95 9.45
C ARG A 854 -72.44 -32.26 8.81
N ASP A 855 -72.87 -32.49 7.56
CA ASP A 855 -72.39 -33.59 6.74
C ASP A 855 -71.02 -33.26 6.10
N GLY A 856 -70.03 -34.12 6.38
CA GLY A 856 -68.70 -34.06 5.76
C GLY A 856 -67.73 -33.06 6.41
N ALA A 857 -66.44 -33.31 6.16
CA ALA A 857 -65.35 -32.44 6.61
C ALA A 857 -65.21 -31.20 5.71
N VAL A 858 -64.76 -30.09 6.29
CA VAL A 858 -64.47 -28.86 5.54
C VAL A 858 -63.01 -28.81 5.14
N ILE A 859 -62.76 -28.61 3.85
CA ILE A 859 -61.43 -28.40 3.28
C ILE A 859 -61.15 -26.90 3.23
N ILE A 860 -60.19 -26.43 4.02
CA ILE A 860 -59.72 -25.05 4.00
C ILE A 860 -58.57 -24.92 3.01
N VAL A 861 -58.74 -24.06 1.99
CA VAL A 861 -57.73 -23.74 1.00
C VAL A 861 -56.99 -22.46 1.42
N ASP A 862 -55.69 -22.61 1.64
CA ASP A 862 -54.77 -21.52 1.93
C ASP A 862 -54.21 -20.89 0.65
N SER A 863 -54.37 -19.58 0.50
CA SER A 863 -53.85 -18.83 -0.64
C SER A 863 -52.32 -18.67 -0.62
N ALA A 864 -51.65 -18.83 0.53
CA ALA A 864 -50.20 -18.68 0.63
C ALA A 864 -49.43 -19.87 0.04
N ASP A 865 -49.69 -21.10 0.49
CA ASP A 865 -49.02 -22.31 -0.04
C ASP A 865 -49.33 -22.54 -1.52
N THR A 866 -50.57 -22.27 -1.94
CA THR A 866 -51.00 -22.41 -3.34
C THR A 866 -50.31 -21.41 -4.26
N THR A 867 -50.18 -20.14 -3.83
CA THR A 867 -49.39 -19.13 -4.56
C THR A 867 -47.94 -19.55 -4.67
N ALA A 868 -47.32 -20.02 -3.58
CA ALA A 868 -45.91 -20.40 -3.59
C ALA A 868 -45.63 -21.54 -4.59
N ARG A 869 -46.44 -22.61 -4.59
CA ARG A 869 -46.31 -23.71 -5.57
C ARG A 869 -46.49 -23.24 -7.01
N TRP A 870 -47.43 -22.33 -7.25
CA TRP A 870 -47.66 -21.78 -8.58
C TRP A 870 -46.47 -20.95 -9.06
N VAL A 871 -45.95 -20.06 -8.20
CA VAL A 871 -44.75 -19.25 -8.49
C VAL A 871 -43.55 -20.16 -8.78
N VAL A 872 -43.31 -21.19 -7.96
CA VAL A 872 -42.23 -22.17 -8.18
C VAL A 872 -42.31 -22.78 -9.59
N ASN A 873 -43.49 -23.27 -9.99
CA ASN A 873 -43.67 -23.86 -11.31
C ASN A 873 -43.39 -22.86 -12.44
N GLN A 874 -43.85 -21.62 -12.32
CA GLN A 874 -43.60 -20.57 -13.33
C GLN A 874 -42.12 -20.16 -13.42
N LEU A 875 -41.40 -20.24 -12.31
CA LEU A 875 -39.97 -19.90 -12.29
C LEU A 875 -39.12 -21.01 -12.88
N HIS A 876 -39.51 -22.28 -12.67
CA HIS A 876 -38.86 -23.42 -13.32
C HIS A 876 -39.05 -23.38 -14.84
N THR A 877 -40.24 -23.08 -15.34
CA THR A 877 -40.49 -23.01 -16.80
C THR A 877 -39.75 -21.86 -17.49
N GLN A 878 -39.29 -20.85 -16.73
CA GLN A 878 -38.56 -19.69 -17.23
C GLN A 878 -37.04 -19.76 -16.97
N ASP A 879 -36.54 -20.88 -16.44
CA ASP A 879 -35.15 -21.09 -16.03
C ASP A 879 -34.62 -19.98 -15.09
N LEU A 880 -35.47 -19.53 -14.15
CA LEU A 880 -35.15 -18.46 -13.21
C LEU A 880 -34.78 -18.95 -11.81
N VAL A 881 -34.80 -20.27 -11.57
CA VAL A 881 -34.51 -20.87 -10.25
C VAL A 881 -33.00 -21.03 -10.03
N LEU A 882 -32.53 -20.65 -8.84
CA LEU A 882 -31.14 -20.85 -8.43
C LEU A 882 -30.79 -22.34 -8.29
N PRO A 883 -29.72 -22.84 -8.94
CA PRO A 883 -29.32 -24.24 -8.88
C PRO A 883 -28.52 -24.61 -7.61
N THR A 884 -28.56 -23.79 -6.56
CA THR A 884 -27.68 -23.93 -5.39
C THR A 884 -28.39 -24.61 -4.21
N HIS A 885 -27.62 -25.20 -3.29
CA HIS A 885 -28.12 -25.80 -2.04
C HIS A 885 -27.93 -24.90 -0.81
N ALA A 886 -27.37 -23.70 -0.97
CA ALA A 886 -27.19 -22.76 0.13
C ALA A 886 -28.53 -22.16 0.54
N ARG A 887 -28.73 -21.82 1.82
CA ARG A 887 -29.97 -21.17 2.28
C ARG A 887 -29.95 -19.70 1.87
N GLY A 888 -30.98 -19.25 1.16
CA GLY A 888 -31.12 -17.87 0.72
C GLY A 888 -31.46 -16.90 1.84
N GLU A 889 -31.08 -15.64 1.65
CA GLU A 889 -31.31 -14.52 2.57
C GLU A 889 -32.61 -13.77 2.26
N VAL A 890 -33.10 -13.02 3.25
CA VAL A 890 -34.28 -12.17 3.09
C VAL A 890 -33.97 -10.78 3.60
N GLU A 891 -34.22 -9.79 2.75
CA GLU A 891 -34.24 -8.38 3.11
C GLU A 891 -35.68 -7.97 3.40
N TYR A 892 -35.92 -7.36 4.56
CA TYR A 892 -37.25 -6.93 4.98
C TYR A 892 -37.35 -5.40 4.96
N LEU A 893 -38.36 -4.89 4.26
CA LEU A 893 -38.70 -3.48 4.13
C LEU A 893 -40.08 -3.24 4.74
N ALA A 894 -40.26 -2.15 5.46
CA ALA A 894 -41.55 -1.69 5.95
C ALA A 894 -41.71 -0.18 5.73
N THR A 895 -42.93 0.29 5.45
CA THR A 895 -43.17 1.73 5.25
C THR A 895 -43.42 2.53 6.52
N ASP A 896 -43.78 1.85 7.61
CA ASP A 896 -43.92 2.43 8.95
C ASP A 896 -43.83 1.34 10.03
N GLY A 897 -43.72 1.73 11.30
CA GLY A 897 -43.96 0.82 12.43
C GLY A 897 -42.98 -0.35 12.54
N VAL A 898 -41.70 -0.16 12.20
CA VAL A 898 -40.64 -1.20 12.23
C VAL A 898 -40.65 -2.06 13.51
N PRO A 899 -40.75 -1.52 14.74
CA PRO A 899 -40.79 -2.35 15.95
C PRO A 899 -41.98 -3.31 15.98
N ARG A 900 -43.15 -2.87 15.51
CA ARG A 900 -44.36 -3.69 15.40
C ARG A 900 -44.21 -4.73 14.29
N PHE A 901 -43.62 -4.35 13.16
CA PHE A 901 -43.34 -5.26 12.06
C PHE A 901 -42.45 -6.43 12.50
N LYS A 902 -41.40 -6.17 13.30
CA LYS A 902 -40.54 -7.22 13.86
C LYS A 902 -41.27 -8.14 14.82
N SER A 903 -42.04 -7.57 15.76
CA SER A 903 -42.68 -8.36 16.83
C SER A 903 -43.86 -9.21 16.34
N VAL A 904 -44.70 -8.64 15.47
CA VAL A 904 -45.89 -9.32 14.95
C VAL A 904 -45.58 -10.07 13.65
N GLY A 905 -44.69 -9.56 12.79
CA GLY A 905 -44.34 -10.21 11.52
C GLY A 905 -43.74 -11.60 11.70
N GLY A 906 -42.98 -11.82 12.78
CA GLY A 906 -42.44 -13.15 13.10
C GLY A 906 -43.51 -14.22 13.32
N TYR A 907 -44.72 -13.82 13.77
CA TYR A 907 -45.86 -14.72 13.91
C TYR A 907 -46.40 -15.20 12.55
N PHE A 908 -46.45 -14.31 11.55
CA PHE A 908 -46.85 -14.68 10.18
C PHE A 908 -45.78 -15.47 9.44
N LEU A 909 -44.50 -15.17 9.68
CA LEU A 909 -43.36 -15.82 9.03
C LEU A 909 -43.05 -17.21 9.61
N GLY A 910 -43.36 -17.44 10.89
CA GLY A 910 -42.97 -18.64 11.63
C GLY A 910 -41.51 -18.64 12.11
N SER A 911 -40.81 -17.51 12.00
CA SER A 911 -39.44 -17.30 12.50
C SER A 911 -39.22 -15.83 12.90
N PRO A 912 -38.23 -15.52 13.76
CA PRO A 912 -37.87 -14.13 14.08
C PRO A 912 -37.47 -13.31 12.85
N ILE A 913 -37.68 -11.98 12.94
CA ILE A 913 -37.24 -10.99 11.94
C ILE A 913 -36.30 -10.01 12.64
N ASP A 914 -35.00 -10.10 12.34
CA ASP A 914 -33.96 -9.38 13.09
C ASP A 914 -33.73 -7.95 12.56
N ALA A 915 -33.65 -7.78 11.24
CA ALA A 915 -33.38 -6.50 10.57
C ALA A 915 -34.52 -6.13 9.62
N VAL A 916 -34.96 -4.86 9.69
CA VAL A 916 -36.01 -4.29 8.83
C VAL A 916 -35.61 -2.86 8.50
N GLU A 917 -35.60 -2.52 7.22
CA GLU A 917 -35.36 -1.17 6.70
C GLU A 917 -36.68 -0.40 6.61
N LEU A 918 -36.68 0.85 7.09
CA LEU A 918 -37.80 1.77 6.92
C LEU A 918 -37.65 2.46 5.55
N VAL A 919 -38.67 2.35 4.70
CA VAL A 919 -38.66 2.90 3.32
C VAL A 919 -39.87 3.81 3.07
N ASP A 920 -39.69 4.87 2.30
CA ASP A 920 -40.79 5.72 1.82
C ASP A 920 -41.14 5.37 0.36
N LEU A 921 -42.42 5.41 0.00
CA LEU A 921 -42.98 4.82 -1.25
C LEU A 921 -43.66 5.81 -2.18
#